data_AF-A0A0D3ISA2-F1
#
_entry.id   AF-A0A0D3ISA2-F1
#
_cell.length_a   1.000
_cell.length_b   1.000
_cell.length_c   1.000
_cell.angle_alpha   90.00
_cell.angle_beta   90.00
_cell.angle_gamma   90.00
#
_symmetry.space_group_name_H-M   'P 1'
#
loop_
_entity.id
_entity.type
_entity.pdbx_description
1 polymer ?
#
loop_
_entity_poly.entity_id
_entity_poly.type
_entity_poly.pdbx_seq_one_letter_code
_entity_poly.pdbx_strand_id
1 'polypeptide(L)'
;MASSLILVGDIGGTNSRLQAYEISPDDKYTTGCAPGKIIKEQQFLNGDFKAFDDVLRAFLAGLAPPSAACLAVAGPVERNAVSFTNRDWVIDGGALERRFGIGKVRLVNDFVANGYGLLTLDEAKECVPLQAAPKVAGAPMACVGAGTGLGECFSTASAEGSPYETFASEGGHSDWAPRTALEVELLGFLKDRFGQKHRVSVERVISGPGLATMYDFFSARFPDKVVAEVHAAVGAAGELKGKVIAQHSAPGAAPFCELCRLTMETFATAFGAEAASAALKWVPLGGLYIAGGMTPKNLRLLEGADSLFMRAFGDKGRLSPLLKRVPVLAEDIGQRGAHLVAFRMLRASTPSAAPSDIPAVQRFFHRLMLRSLPLSPPLAARSVVLVGDVGGTNTRLQLYAVEEGARVMDQQRAPGKLIHSAQYLNGDFGSFDQIVSTFLADQPSPSLAPPPPSAACLAVAGPVERNAVSFTNRDWVIDGGALERRFGIGKVRLVNDFVANGYGLLTLDEAKECVTLQAAPKVAGAPMACVGAGTGLGECFSTASAEGSPYETFASEGGHSDWAPRTALEVELLGFLKDRFGQKHRVSVERVISGPGLATMYDFFSARFPDKVVAEVHAAVGAAGELKGKVIAQHSAPGAAPFCELCRLTMETFATAFGAEAASAALKWVPLGGLYIAGGMTPKNLRLLEGADSLFMRAFGDKGRLSPLLKRVPVLAEDIGQRGAHLVAFRMLLTMQEEQEEVLRAPDAKEAQASLPPLAEFNAIKHSLSWRGSYPRKLVISPNEIITKDPSGNITNRWSKDEFTAAAAIEEENEDAARFVIKLLSGGLLCGMGSTDLTFSALDKEQRSVILKTLESLAVA
;
A
#
# COMPACT_ATOMS: atom_id res chain seq x y z
N MET A 1 -13.52 -39.41 2.37
CA MET A 1 -14.48 -38.36 1.94
C MET A 1 -14.44 -38.27 0.42
N ALA A 2 -15.58 -38.04 -0.25
CA ALA A 2 -15.63 -37.97 -1.71
C ALA A 2 -14.92 -36.72 -2.24
N SER A 3 -14.36 -36.81 -3.45
CA SER A 3 -13.81 -35.67 -4.18
C SER A 3 -14.90 -34.63 -4.48
N SER A 4 -14.55 -33.35 -4.50
CA SER A 4 -15.45 -32.24 -4.82
C SER A 4 -15.04 -31.58 -6.12
N LEU A 5 -16.01 -31.10 -6.89
CA LEU A 5 -15.73 -30.38 -8.12
C LEU A 5 -15.69 -28.87 -7.86
N ILE A 6 -14.67 -28.17 -8.37
CA ILE A 6 -14.69 -26.71 -8.46
C ILE A 6 -14.61 -26.25 -9.91
N LEU A 7 -15.25 -25.13 -10.21
CA LEU A 7 -15.26 -24.48 -11.52
C LEU A 7 -14.43 -23.20 -11.47
N VAL A 8 -13.61 -22.99 -12.49
CA VAL A 8 -12.79 -21.80 -12.67
C VAL A 8 -13.08 -21.22 -14.05
N GLY A 9 -13.17 -19.90 -14.17
CA GLY A 9 -13.39 -19.25 -15.45
C GLY A 9 -12.65 -17.93 -15.62
N ASP A 10 -12.26 -17.64 -16.86
CA ASP A 10 -11.79 -16.34 -17.35
C ASP A 10 -12.74 -15.90 -18.47
N ILE A 11 -13.54 -14.87 -18.18
CA ILE A 11 -14.66 -14.42 -19.00
C ILE A 11 -14.34 -13.02 -19.54
N GLY A 12 -13.83 -12.97 -20.77
CA GLY A 12 -13.61 -11.72 -21.49
C GLY A 12 -14.78 -11.33 -22.38
N GLY A 13 -14.64 -10.22 -23.12
CA GLY A 13 -15.65 -9.82 -24.12
C GLY A 13 -15.71 -10.75 -25.34
N THR A 14 -14.56 -11.28 -25.77
CA THR A 14 -14.44 -12.09 -26.99
C THR A 14 -14.45 -13.59 -26.72
N ASN A 15 -13.78 -14.03 -25.66
CA ASN A 15 -13.62 -15.45 -25.34
C ASN A 15 -13.92 -15.70 -23.87
N SER A 16 -14.42 -16.90 -23.59
CA SER A 16 -14.54 -17.45 -22.25
C SER A 16 -13.74 -18.75 -22.16
N ARG A 17 -12.90 -18.89 -21.14
CA ARG A 17 -12.13 -20.11 -20.86
C ARG A 17 -12.60 -20.68 -19.53
N LEU A 18 -13.03 -21.93 -19.53
CA LEU A 18 -13.58 -22.61 -18.35
C LEU A 18 -12.78 -23.88 -18.06
N GLN A 19 -12.53 -24.12 -16.78
CA GLN A 19 -11.83 -25.31 -16.28
C GLN A 19 -12.59 -25.90 -15.08
N ALA A 20 -12.73 -27.22 -15.05
CA ALA A 20 -13.32 -27.96 -13.94
C ALA A 20 -12.25 -28.83 -13.28
N TYR A 21 -12.11 -28.70 -11.96
CA TYR A 21 -11.10 -29.39 -11.16
C TYR A 21 -11.75 -30.33 -10.17
N GLU A 22 -11.26 -31.57 -10.14
CA GLU A 22 -11.56 -32.52 -9.08
C GLU A 22 -10.58 -32.31 -7.91
N ILE A 23 -11.13 -32.00 -6.73
CA ILE A 23 -10.40 -31.68 -5.50
C ILE A 23 -10.61 -32.79 -4.46
N SER A 24 -9.51 -33.35 -3.99
CA SER A 24 -9.50 -34.33 -2.90
C SER A 24 -9.54 -33.65 -1.52
N PRO A 25 -10.09 -34.31 -0.49
CA PRO A 25 -10.11 -33.77 0.87
C PRO A 25 -8.72 -33.41 1.43
N ASP A 26 -7.68 -34.13 1.01
CA ASP A 26 -6.31 -33.92 1.48
C ASP A 26 -5.51 -32.90 0.66
N ASP A 27 -6.08 -32.41 -0.44
CA ASP A 27 -5.42 -31.44 -1.30
C ASP A 27 -5.16 -30.13 -0.54
N LYS A 28 -3.93 -29.63 -0.63
CA LYS A 28 -3.53 -28.35 -0.06
C LYS A 28 -2.87 -27.50 -1.14
N TYR A 29 -3.03 -26.20 -1.02
CA TYR A 29 -2.22 -25.28 -1.80
C TYR A 29 -0.76 -25.40 -1.38
N THR A 30 0.11 -25.71 -2.33
CA THR A 30 1.56 -25.61 -2.18
C THR A 30 2.07 -24.54 -3.16
N THR A 31 3.10 -23.81 -2.75
CA THR A 31 3.72 -22.79 -3.60
C THR A 31 4.10 -23.39 -4.96
N GLY A 32 3.67 -22.75 -6.04
CA GLY A 32 3.91 -23.21 -7.41
C GLY A 32 2.99 -24.33 -7.90
N CYS A 33 2.01 -24.83 -7.12
CA CYS A 33 1.11 -25.90 -7.56
C CYS A 33 -0.34 -25.67 -7.12
N ALA A 34 -1.26 -25.57 -8.09
CA ALA A 34 -2.69 -25.52 -7.81
C ALA A 34 -3.19 -26.93 -7.45
N PRO A 35 -3.91 -27.10 -6.32
CA PRO A 35 -4.42 -28.41 -5.90
C PRO A 35 -5.48 -28.97 -6.87
N GLY A 36 -5.58 -30.29 -6.94
CA GLY A 36 -6.59 -30.99 -7.73
C GLY A 36 -6.19 -31.32 -9.17
N LYS A 37 -7.06 -32.05 -9.85
CA LYS A 37 -6.87 -32.50 -11.23
C LYS A 37 -7.88 -31.82 -12.17
N ILE A 38 -7.40 -31.22 -13.26
CA ILE A 38 -8.28 -30.75 -14.33
C ILE A 38 -8.96 -31.97 -14.97
N ILE A 39 -10.28 -31.99 -14.96
CA ILE A 39 -11.09 -33.03 -15.61
C ILE A 39 -11.79 -32.55 -16.87
N LYS A 40 -11.92 -31.22 -17.05
CA LYS A 40 -12.43 -30.59 -18.27
C LYS A 40 -11.86 -29.18 -18.41
N GLU A 41 -11.41 -28.85 -19.61
CA GLU A 41 -11.01 -27.50 -20.01
C GLU A 41 -11.59 -27.20 -21.39
N GLN A 42 -12.13 -25.99 -21.57
CA GLN A 42 -12.67 -25.57 -22.86
C GLN A 42 -12.66 -24.06 -23.02
N GLN A 43 -12.33 -23.62 -24.23
CA GLN A 43 -12.48 -22.23 -24.65
C GLN A 43 -13.70 -22.09 -25.58
N PHE A 44 -14.44 -21.00 -25.39
CA PHE A 44 -15.60 -20.63 -26.18
C PHE A 44 -15.38 -19.27 -26.83
N LEU A 45 -15.80 -19.14 -28.08
CA LEU A 45 -15.95 -17.84 -28.72
C LEU A 45 -17.30 -17.28 -28.29
N ASN A 46 -17.29 -16.15 -27.59
CA ASN A 46 -18.52 -15.60 -27.02
C ASN A 46 -19.51 -15.20 -28.11
N GLY A 47 -19.00 -14.85 -29.31
CA GLY A 47 -19.76 -14.63 -30.56
C GLY A 47 -20.91 -15.61 -30.80
N ASP A 48 -20.71 -16.86 -30.43
CA ASP A 48 -21.62 -17.96 -30.78
C ASP A 48 -22.78 -18.12 -29.78
N PHE A 49 -22.80 -17.34 -28.70
CA PHE A 49 -23.75 -17.49 -27.59
C PHE A 49 -24.52 -16.19 -27.32
N LYS A 50 -25.81 -16.33 -27.00
CA LYS A 50 -26.69 -15.19 -26.67
C LYS A 50 -26.50 -14.73 -25.23
N ALA A 51 -26.29 -15.65 -24.30
CA ALA A 51 -26.01 -15.36 -22.90
C ALA A 51 -24.87 -16.23 -22.36
N PHE A 52 -24.23 -15.77 -21.28
CA PHE A 52 -23.20 -16.55 -20.60
C PHE A 52 -23.74 -17.88 -20.05
N ASP A 53 -25.01 -17.93 -19.63
CA ASP A 53 -25.68 -19.16 -19.20
C ASP A 53 -25.66 -20.26 -20.27
N ASP A 54 -25.63 -19.89 -21.56
CA ASP A 54 -25.55 -20.87 -22.65
C ASP A 54 -24.14 -21.47 -22.75
N VAL A 55 -23.10 -20.64 -22.55
CA VAL A 55 -21.70 -21.07 -22.45
C VAL A 55 -21.54 -22.03 -21.25
N LEU A 56 -22.04 -21.63 -20.08
CA LEU A 56 -21.90 -22.42 -18.87
C LEU A 56 -22.67 -23.74 -18.95
N ARG A 57 -23.86 -23.74 -19.57
CA ARG A 57 -24.63 -24.97 -19.85
C ARG A 57 -23.85 -25.93 -20.75
N ALA A 58 -23.27 -25.43 -21.84
CA ALA A 58 -22.47 -26.23 -22.74
C ALA A 58 -21.24 -26.82 -22.03
N PHE A 59 -20.59 -26.03 -21.18
CA PHE A 59 -19.43 -26.49 -20.42
C PHE A 59 -19.77 -27.53 -19.34
N LEU A 60 -20.86 -27.34 -18.60
CA LEU A 60 -21.25 -28.28 -17.54
C LEU A 60 -21.93 -29.55 -18.06
N ALA A 61 -22.23 -29.64 -19.35
CA ALA A 61 -22.79 -30.85 -19.94
C ALA A 61 -21.86 -32.07 -19.68
N GLY A 62 -22.43 -33.08 -19.02
CA GLY A 62 -21.73 -34.30 -18.63
C GLY A 62 -20.95 -34.23 -17.31
N LEU A 63 -21.02 -33.11 -16.57
CA LEU A 63 -20.37 -32.95 -15.26
C LEU A 63 -21.40 -32.94 -14.13
N ALA A 64 -20.98 -33.39 -12.94
CA ALA A 64 -21.73 -33.12 -11.71
C ALA A 64 -21.72 -31.60 -11.40
N PRO A 65 -22.73 -31.06 -10.70
CA PRO A 65 -22.72 -29.66 -10.29
C PRO A 65 -21.48 -29.33 -9.43
N PRO A 66 -20.72 -28.27 -9.76
CA PRO A 66 -19.60 -27.83 -8.93
C PRO A 66 -20.03 -27.42 -7.52
N SER A 67 -19.24 -27.78 -6.51
CA SER A 67 -19.43 -27.33 -5.12
C SER A 67 -19.12 -25.84 -4.97
N ALA A 68 -18.14 -25.34 -5.72
CA ALA A 68 -17.77 -23.93 -5.76
C ALA A 68 -17.36 -23.51 -7.18
N ALA A 69 -17.61 -22.25 -7.53
CA ALA A 69 -17.16 -21.65 -8.77
C ALA A 69 -16.59 -20.26 -8.54
N CYS A 70 -15.45 -19.96 -9.17
CA CYS A 70 -14.93 -18.60 -9.27
C CYS A 70 -14.77 -18.23 -10.75
N LEU A 71 -15.40 -17.13 -11.15
CA LEU A 71 -15.33 -16.62 -12.51
C LEU A 71 -14.67 -15.24 -12.49
N ALA A 72 -13.47 -15.16 -13.04
CA ALA A 72 -12.79 -13.91 -13.35
C ALA A 72 -13.48 -13.27 -14.55
N VAL A 73 -13.92 -12.01 -14.42
CA VAL A 73 -14.67 -11.30 -15.45
C VAL A 73 -14.01 -9.96 -15.77
N ALA A 74 -14.01 -9.58 -17.05
CA ALA A 74 -13.52 -8.27 -17.47
C ALA A 74 -14.52 -7.16 -17.07
N GLY A 75 -14.07 -6.24 -16.21
CA GLY A 75 -14.85 -5.09 -15.74
C GLY A 75 -15.21 -5.13 -14.25
N PRO A 76 -15.96 -4.13 -13.78
CA PRO A 76 -16.31 -3.98 -12.37
C PRO A 76 -17.34 -5.04 -11.94
N VAL A 77 -17.07 -5.72 -10.83
CA VAL A 77 -18.00 -6.65 -10.18
C VAL A 77 -18.68 -5.95 -9.01
N GLU A 78 -20.01 -6.00 -8.98
CA GLU A 78 -20.83 -5.39 -7.95
C GLU A 78 -21.87 -6.36 -7.43
N ARG A 79 -21.93 -6.55 -6.11
CA ARG A 79 -22.90 -7.47 -5.48
C ARG A 79 -22.90 -8.86 -6.14
N ASN A 80 -21.71 -9.35 -6.48
CA ASN A 80 -21.51 -10.62 -7.18
C ASN A 80 -22.16 -10.69 -8.57
N ALA A 81 -22.29 -9.55 -9.25
CA ALA A 81 -22.81 -9.43 -10.61
C ALA A 81 -21.92 -8.53 -11.48
N VAL A 82 -21.95 -8.73 -12.80
CA VAL A 82 -21.24 -7.91 -13.79
C VAL A 82 -22.13 -7.66 -15.00
N SER A 83 -22.00 -6.47 -15.60
CA SER A 83 -22.56 -6.14 -16.92
C SER A 83 -21.42 -5.79 -17.86
N PHE A 84 -21.30 -6.50 -18.98
CA PHE A 84 -20.25 -6.22 -19.96
C PHE A 84 -20.57 -4.94 -20.74
N THR A 85 -19.53 -4.18 -21.08
CA THR A 85 -19.64 -2.96 -21.91
C THR A 85 -19.54 -3.25 -23.40
N ASN A 86 -18.86 -4.33 -23.76
CA ASN A 86 -18.61 -4.73 -25.15
C ASN A 86 -19.59 -5.81 -25.63
N ARG A 87 -20.57 -6.19 -24.80
CA ARG A 87 -21.54 -7.25 -25.07
C ARG A 87 -22.72 -7.15 -24.10
N ASP A 88 -23.93 -7.43 -24.56
CA ASP A 88 -25.16 -7.37 -23.76
C ASP A 88 -25.33 -8.59 -22.82
N TRP A 89 -24.26 -8.94 -22.09
CA TRP A 89 -24.27 -10.00 -21.09
C TRP A 89 -24.31 -9.39 -19.69
N VAL A 90 -25.26 -9.89 -18.90
CA VAL A 90 -25.31 -9.69 -17.45
C VAL A 90 -25.11 -11.05 -16.80
N ILE A 91 -24.12 -11.16 -15.92
CA ILE A 91 -23.84 -12.37 -15.15
C ILE A 91 -24.11 -12.06 -13.69
N ASP A 92 -24.99 -12.82 -13.06
CA ASP A 92 -25.29 -12.75 -11.63
C ASP A 92 -24.92 -14.08 -10.98
N GLY A 93 -23.95 -14.06 -10.06
CA GLY A 93 -23.45 -15.28 -9.44
C GLY A 93 -24.53 -16.04 -8.65
N GLY A 94 -25.45 -15.34 -7.99
CA GLY A 94 -26.56 -15.97 -7.27
C GLY A 94 -27.57 -16.63 -8.22
N ALA A 95 -27.80 -16.06 -9.39
CA ALA A 95 -28.60 -16.67 -10.45
C ALA A 95 -27.92 -17.93 -11.00
N LEU A 96 -26.60 -17.92 -11.17
CA LEU A 96 -25.84 -19.10 -11.58
C LEU A 96 -25.91 -20.22 -10.53
N GLU A 97 -25.78 -19.90 -9.23
CA GLU A 97 -25.96 -20.85 -8.12
C GLU A 97 -27.30 -21.58 -8.25
N ARG A 98 -28.40 -20.82 -8.34
CA ARG A 98 -29.76 -21.38 -8.44
C ARG A 98 -30.01 -22.17 -9.73
N ARG A 99 -29.51 -21.67 -10.87
CA ARG A 99 -29.83 -22.23 -12.20
C ARG A 99 -29.05 -23.52 -12.50
N PHE A 100 -27.82 -23.63 -12.02
CA PHE A 100 -26.93 -24.75 -12.33
C PHE A 100 -26.65 -25.67 -11.13
N GLY A 101 -27.23 -25.37 -9.96
CA GLY A 101 -27.03 -26.15 -8.75
C GLY A 101 -25.60 -26.05 -8.20
N ILE A 102 -24.91 -24.94 -8.49
CA ILE A 102 -23.55 -24.69 -7.99
C ILE A 102 -23.67 -24.27 -6.53
N GLY A 103 -22.90 -24.90 -5.64
CA GLY A 103 -22.99 -24.63 -4.19
C GLY A 103 -22.71 -23.17 -3.82
N LYS A 104 -21.63 -22.60 -4.36
CA LYS A 104 -21.31 -21.16 -4.23
C LYS A 104 -20.62 -20.63 -5.48
N VAL A 105 -21.05 -19.48 -5.99
CA VAL A 105 -20.43 -18.78 -7.12
C VAL A 105 -19.89 -17.44 -6.64
N ARG A 106 -18.63 -17.15 -6.96
CA ARG A 106 -18.03 -15.82 -6.77
C ARG A 106 -17.54 -15.28 -8.11
N LEU A 107 -18.04 -14.12 -8.49
CA LEU A 107 -17.49 -13.33 -9.58
C LEU A 107 -16.39 -12.44 -9.00
N VAL A 108 -15.26 -12.37 -9.68
CA VAL A 108 -14.17 -11.45 -9.33
C VAL A 108 -13.71 -10.72 -10.58
N ASN A 109 -13.23 -9.50 -10.43
CA ASN A 109 -12.56 -8.82 -11.52
C ASN A 109 -11.33 -9.65 -11.97
N ASP A 110 -11.00 -9.59 -13.25
CA ASP A 110 -9.87 -10.30 -13.86
C ASP A 110 -8.51 -9.99 -13.21
N PHE A 111 -8.24 -8.73 -12.87
CA PHE A 111 -7.04 -8.36 -12.13
C PHE A 111 -7.10 -8.71 -10.64
N VAL A 112 -8.29 -8.76 -10.03
CA VAL A 112 -8.44 -9.36 -8.70
C VAL A 112 -8.07 -10.84 -8.71
N ALA A 113 -8.47 -11.57 -9.76
CA ALA A 113 -8.00 -12.93 -9.96
C ALA A 113 -6.47 -12.97 -10.14
N ASN A 114 -5.88 -12.08 -10.92
CA ASN A 114 -4.42 -12.00 -11.03
C ASN A 114 -3.75 -11.81 -9.66
N GLY A 115 -4.20 -10.86 -8.84
CA GLY A 115 -3.63 -10.63 -7.52
C GLY A 115 -3.74 -11.83 -6.57
N TYR A 116 -4.84 -12.58 -6.59
CA TYR A 116 -4.90 -13.86 -5.87
C TYR A 116 -3.96 -14.91 -6.45
N GLY A 117 -3.75 -14.92 -7.77
CA GLY A 117 -2.81 -15.83 -8.43
C GLY A 117 -1.36 -15.58 -8.02
N LEU A 118 -0.98 -14.32 -7.76
CA LEU A 118 0.34 -13.96 -7.24
C LEU A 118 0.68 -14.70 -5.93
N LEU A 119 -0.32 -14.94 -5.08
CA LEU A 119 -0.15 -15.64 -3.80
C LEU A 119 0.22 -17.12 -3.96
N THR A 120 0.18 -17.65 -5.18
CA THR A 120 0.38 -19.06 -5.48
C THR A 120 1.70 -19.35 -6.20
N LEU A 121 2.44 -18.32 -6.59
CA LEU A 121 3.64 -18.44 -7.43
C LEU A 121 4.82 -19.01 -6.64
N ASP A 122 5.55 -19.93 -7.26
CA ASP A 122 6.95 -20.18 -6.94
C ASP A 122 7.80 -19.16 -7.70
N GLU A 123 7.95 -17.99 -7.10
CA GLU A 123 8.59 -16.83 -7.73
C GLU A 123 10.02 -17.11 -8.23
N ALA A 124 10.73 -18.05 -7.61
CA ALA A 124 12.07 -18.41 -8.03
C ALA A 124 12.09 -19.16 -9.37
N LYS A 125 10.98 -19.82 -9.74
CA LYS A 125 10.87 -20.62 -10.96
C LYS A 125 9.96 -20.00 -12.02
N GLU A 126 8.96 -19.25 -11.59
CA GLU A 126 7.88 -18.77 -12.44
C GLU A 126 8.07 -17.31 -12.83
N CYS A 127 8.69 -16.50 -11.97
CA CYS A 127 8.88 -15.08 -12.23
C CYS A 127 10.23 -14.74 -12.87
N VAL A 128 10.24 -13.68 -13.67
CA VAL A 128 11.47 -12.99 -14.08
C VAL A 128 11.71 -11.76 -13.20
N PRO A 129 12.81 -11.68 -12.43
CA PRO A 129 13.11 -10.49 -11.65
C PRO A 129 13.57 -9.33 -12.54
N LEU A 130 12.77 -8.26 -12.61
CA LEU A 130 13.16 -6.99 -13.26
C LEU A 130 13.99 -6.11 -12.31
N GLN A 131 13.68 -6.17 -11.02
CA GLN A 131 14.44 -5.54 -9.94
C GLN A 131 14.43 -6.41 -8.70
N ALA A 132 15.60 -6.87 -8.26
CA ALA A 132 15.75 -7.61 -7.03
C ALA A 132 15.80 -6.66 -5.82
N ALA A 133 14.89 -6.84 -4.87
CA ALA A 133 14.93 -6.18 -3.57
C ALA A 133 14.31 -7.10 -2.50
N PRO A 134 14.73 -7.01 -1.22
CA PRO A 134 14.14 -7.80 -0.15
C PRO A 134 12.66 -7.46 0.04
N LYS A 135 11.83 -8.50 0.12
CA LYS A 135 10.41 -8.34 0.43
C LYS A 135 10.20 -8.03 1.90
N VAL A 136 9.20 -7.20 2.19
CA VAL A 136 8.75 -6.91 3.56
C VAL A 136 7.48 -7.73 3.83
N ALA A 137 7.53 -8.59 4.86
CA ALA A 137 6.39 -9.41 5.26
C ALA A 137 5.19 -8.52 5.65
N GLY A 138 3.99 -8.90 5.19
CA GLY A 138 2.74 -8.16 5.43
C GLY A 138 2.60 -6.81 4.70
N ALA A 139 3.63 -6.34 3.99
CA ALA A 139 3.55 -5.10 3.22
C ALA A 139 2.67 -5.29 1.97
N PRO A 140 2.05 -4.22 1.44
CA PRO A 140 1.21 -4.35 0.25
C PRO A 140 1.94 -5.00 -0.93
N MET A 141 1.16 -5.64 -1.79
CA MET A 141 1.57 -6.09 -3.12
C MET A 141 0.73 -5.39 -4.17
N ALA A 142 1.25 -5.26 -5.38
CA ALA A 142 0.49 -4.68 -6.49
C ALA A 142 0.79 -5.42 -7.80
N CYS A 143 -0.19 -5.44 -8.69
CA CYS A 143 -0.06 -5.97 -10.04
C CYS A 143 -0.44 -4.88 -11.04
N VAL A 144 0.36 -4.72 -12.10
CA VAL A 144 0.05 -3.84 -13.24
C VAL A 144 0.28 -4.67 -14.49
N GLY A 145 -0.70 -4.74 -15.38
CA GLY A 145 -0.61 -5.61 -16.55
C GLY A 145 -1.20 -5.02 -17.81
N ALA A 146 -0.41 -5.04 -18.87
CA ALA A 146 -0.80 -4.53 -20.18
C ALA A 146 -1.21 -5.69 -21.10
N GLY A 147 -2.41 -5.55 -21.70
CA GLY A 147 -3.01 -6.49 -22.64
C GLY A 147 -3.89 -5.75 -23.64
N THR A 148 -5.13 -6.20 -23.81
CA THR A 148 -6.14 -5.45 -24.57
C THR A 148 -6.44 -4.09 -23.93
N GLY A 149 -6.40 -4.03 -22.59
CA GLY A 149 -6.40 -2.80 -21.80
C GLY A 149 -5.21 -2.75 -20.85
N LEU A 150 -5.30 -1.88 -19.85
CA LEU A 150 -4.33 -1.80 -18.75
C LEU A 150 -5.08 -2.05 -17.45
N GLY A 151 -4.84 -3.21 -16.83
CA GLY A 151 -5.46 -3.55 -15.56
C GLY A 151 -4.47 -3.45 -14.41
N GLU A 152 -5.01 -3.19 -13.23
CA GLU A 152 -4.27 -3.01 -12.00
C GLU A 152 -5.02 -3.67 -10.83
N CYS A 153 -4.29 -4.17 -9.85
CA CYS A 153 -4.85 -4.55 -8.56
C CYS A 153 -3.82 -4.37 -7.46
N PHE A 154 -4.28 -4.40 -6.21
CA PHE A 154 -3.40 -4.40 -5.05
C PHE A 154 -3.90 -5.39 -4.00
N SER A 155 -2.99 -5.89 -3.18
CA SER A 155 -3.29 -6.84 -2.12
C SER A 155 -2.70 -6.36 -0.80
N THR A 156 -3.46 -6.49 0.28
CA THR A 156 -3.03 -6.11 1.63
C THR A 156 -3.28 -7.23 2.61
N ALA A 157 -2.43 -7.34 3.63
CA ALA A 157 -2.66 -8.19 4.79
C ALA A 157 -3.05 -7.32 6.00
N SER A 158 -3.96 -7.80 6.86
CA SER A 158 -4.40 -7.07 8.07
C SER A 158 -3.32 -7.02 9.16
N ALA A 159 -2.38 -7.95 9.14
CA ALA A 159 -1.22 -7.99 10.01
C ALA A 159 -0.16 -8.91 9.38
N GLU A 160 1.06 -8.87 9.91
CA GLU A 160 2.09 -9.85 9.55
C GLU A 160 1.57 -11.29 9.81
N GLY A 161 1.79 -12.18 8.84
CA GLY A 161 1.27 -13.56 8.88
C GLY A 161 -0.22 -13.73 8.55
N SER A 162 -0.99 -12.64 8.42
CA SER A 162 -2.38 -12.73 7.95
C SER A 162 -2.44 -13.01 6.43
N PRO A 163 -3.50 -13.68 5.95
CA PRO A 163 -3.68 -13.86 4.51
C PRO A 163 -3.86 -12.52 3.81
N TYR A 164 -3.32 -12.41 2.60
CA TYR A 164 -3.59 -11.28 1.72
C TYR A 164 -4.99 -11.37 1.14
N GLU A 165 -5.65 -10.22 1.12
CA GLU A 165 -6.86 -9.97 0.35
C GLU A 165 -6.55 -9.02 -0.81
N THR A 166 -7.18 -9.27 -1.96
CA THR A 166 -6.92 -8.54 -3.21
C THR A 166 -8.11 -7.65 -3.57
N PHE A 167 -7.80 -6.42 -3.95
CA PHE A 167 -8.76 -5.37 -4.27
C PHE A 167 -8.60 -4.94 -5.72
N ALA A 168 -9.73 -4.65 -6.37
CA ALA A 168 -9.75 -4.15 -7.74
C ALA A 168 -9.18 -2.72 -7.80
N SER A 169 -8.54 -2.38 -8.92
CA SER A 169 -8.14 -1.03 -9.26
C SER A 169 -8.54 -0.75 -10.72
N GLU A 170 -9.02 0.46 -10.94
CA GLU A 170 -9.29 1.05 -12.27
C GLU A 170 -8.19 2.06 -12.63
N GLY A 171 -6.99 1.92 -12.04
CA GLY A 171 -5.90 2.87 -12.16
C GLY A 171 -5.40 3.09 -13.58
N GLY A 172 -5.55 2.11 -14.48
CA GLY A 172 -5.29 2.29 -15.91
C GLY A 172 -6.18 3.36 -16.58
N HIS A 173 -7.27 3.78 -15.93
CA HIS A 173 -8.13 4.89 -16.35
C HIS A 173 -7.77 6.27 -15.80
N SER A 174 -6.75 6.34 -14.95
CA SER A 174 -6.18 7.61 -14.49
C SER A 174 -5.55 8.40 -15.64
N ASP A 175 -5.21 9.67 -15.38
CA ASP A 175 -4.75 10.60 -16.41
C ASP A 175 -3.29 10.29 -16.80
N TRP A 176 -3.01 10.17 -18.10
CA TRP A 176 -1.66 9.95 -18.60
C TRP A 176 -0.82 11.22 -18.55
N ALA A 177 0.38 11.12 -17.96
CA ALA A 177 1.33 12.22 -17.84
C ALA A 177 2.44 12.12 -18.91
N PRO A 178 2.47 13.01 -19.94
CA PRO A 178 3.52 13.01 -20.95
C PRO A 178 4.85 13.52 -20.38
N ARG A 179 5.94 12.82 -20.71
CA ARG A 179 7.28 13.07 -20.16
C ARG A 179 8.22 13.80 -21.11
N THR A 180 8.01 13.65 -22.41
CA THR A 180 8.85 14.27 -23.45
C THR A 180 8.04 15.25 -24.30
N ALA A 181 8.71 16.13 -25.05
CA ALA A 181 8.03 17.01 -26.02
C ALA A 181 7.23 16.20 -27.05
N LEU A 182 7.79 15.08 -27.51
CA LEU A 182 7.12 14.16 -28.44
C LEU A 182 5.89 13.49 -27.80
N GLU A 183 5.94 13.16 -26.52
CA GLU A 183 4.77 12.66 -25.78
C GLU A 183 3.70 13.75 -25.56
N VAL A 184 4.08 15.03 -25.45
CA VAL A 184 3.13 16.14 -25.42
C VAL A 184 2.43 16.31 -26.77
N GLU A 185 3.16 16.18 -27.90
CA GLU A 185 2.56 16.13 -29.24
C GLU A 185 1.59 14.93 -29.36
N LEU A 186 1.99 13.76 -28.87
CA LEU A 186 1.14 12.56 -28.82
C LEU A 186 -0.11 12.78 -27.96
N LEU A 187 0.00 13.47 -26.82
CA LEU A 187 -1.17 13.82 -25.98
C LEU A 187 -2.20 14.63 -26.78
N GLY A 188 -1.76 15.62 -27.55
CA GLY A 188 -2.62 16.40 -28.45
C GLY A 188 -3.31 15.52 -29.49
N PHE A 189 -2.53 14.69 -30.20
CA PHE A 189 -3.06 13.75 -31.18
C PHE A 189 -4.11 12.79 -30.59
N LEU A 190 -3.86 12.25 -29.40
CA LEU A 190 -4.79 11.34 -28.71
C LEU A 190 -6.07 12.07 -28.26
N LYS A 191 -5.97 13.33 -27.81
CA LYS A 191 -7.13 14.16 -27.47
C LYS A 191 -8.03 14.36 -28.68
N ASP A 192 -7.46 14.75 -29.81
CA ASP A 192 -8.19 14.95 -31.06
C ASP A 192 -8.83 13.65 -31.56
N ARG A 193 -8.05 12.56 -31.61
CA ARG A 193 -8.51 11.26 -32.10
C ARG A 193 -9.70 10.71 -31.31
N PHE A 194 -9.72 10.90 -29.99
CA PHE A 194 -10.76 10.37 -29.12
C PHE A 194 -11.80 11.42 -28.69
N GLY A 195 -11.77 12.62 -29.28
CA GLY A 195 -12.66 13.72 -28.93
C GLY A 195 -12.59 14.13 -27.45
N GLN A 196 -11.43 13.94 -26.81
CA GLN A 196 -11.24 14.25 -25.40
C GLN A 196 -10.79 15.69 -25.22
N LYS A 197 -11.52 16.46 -24.42
CA LYS A 197 -11.21 17.89 -24.20
C LYS A 197 -10.06 18.13 -23.23
N HIS A 198 -9.90 17.27 -22.23
CA HIS A 198 -9.03 17.55 -21.09
C HIS A 198 -7.95 16.49 -20.88
N ARG A 199 -8.27 15.20 -21.00
CA ARG A 199 -7.34 14.13 -20.59
C ARG A 199 -7.28 12.98 -21.58
N VAL A 200 -6.27 12.15 -21.41
CA VAL A 200 -6.16 10.83 -22.03
C VAL A 200 -5.88 9.83 -20.91
N SER A 201 -6.54 8.67 -20.89
CA SER A 201 -6.24 7.67 -19.85
C SER A 201 -4.94 6.94 -20.15
N VAL A 202 -4.24 6.49 -19.11
CA VAL A 202 -3.03 5.69 -19.22
C VAL A 202 -3.22 4.47 -20.14
N GLU A 203 -4.36 3.77 -20.04
CA GLU A 203 -4.72 2.64 -20.90
C GLU A 203 -4.68 2.99 -22.40
N ARG A 204 -5.01 4.22 -22.80
CA ARG A 204 -5.01 4.62 -24.22
C ARG A 204 -3.60 4.68 -24.81
N VAL A 205 -2.59 4.69 -23.96
CA VAL A 205 -1.18 4.64 -24.35
C VAL A 205 -0.62 3.23 -24.10
N ILE A 206 -0.97 2.63 -22.97
CA ILE A 206 -0.38 1.37 -22.49
C ILE A 206 -1.35 0.21 -22.69
N SER A 207 -1.60 -0.13 -23.95
CA SER A 207 -2.44 -1.27 -24.34
C SER A 207 -2.14 -1.68 -25.78
N GLY A 208 -2.64 -2.85 -26.20
CA GLY A 208 -2.58 -3.29 -27.59
C GLY A 208 -3.14 -2.24 -28.58
N PRO A 209 -4.36 -1.70 -28.36
CA PRO A 209 -4.90 -0.58 -29.14
C PRO A 209 -4.08 0.72 -29.02
N GLY A 210 -3.45 0.95 -27.86
CA GLY A 210 -2.53 2.07 -27.65
C GLY A 210 -1.32 2.02 -28.57
N LEU A 211 -0.70 0.85 -28.75
CA LEU A 211 0.40 0.64 -29.71
C LEU A 211 -0.01 1.02 -31.14
N ALA A 212 -1.18 0.55 -31.58
CA ALA A 212 -1.69 0.88 -32.91
C ALA A 212 -1.88 2.39 -33.08
N THR A 213 -2.44 3.05 -32.07
CA THR A 213 -2.69 4.49 -32.12
C THR A 213 -1.40 5.31 -32.08
N MET A 214 -0.39 4.88 -31.32
CA MET A 214 0.93 5.50 -31.30
C MET A 214 1.65 5.33 -32.64
N TYR A 215 1.52 4.17 -33.29
CA TYR A 215 2.06 3.98 -34.64
C TYR A 215 1.39 4.91 -35.67
N ASP A 216 0.06 5.09 -35.58
CA ASP A 216 -0.66 6.06 -36.43
C ASP A 216 -0.11 7.48 -36.22
N PHE A 217 0.13 7.90 -34.98
CA PHE A 217 0.77 9.18 -34.65
C PHE A 217 2.15 9.31 -35.29
N PHE A 218 3.03 8.32 -35.10
CA PHE A 218 4.38 8.37 -35.64
C PHE A 218 4.41 8.33 -37.18
N SER A 219 3.48 7.62 -37.80
CA SER A 219 3.32 7.57 -39.26
C SER A 219 2.86 8.92 -39.82
N ALA A 220 1.92 9.58 -39.15
CA ALA A 220 1.47 10.92 -39.53
C ALA A 220 2.56 11.99 -39.29
N ARG A 221 3.32 11.86 -38.19
CA ARG A 221 4.36 12.81 -37.79
C ARG A 221 5.65 12.69 -38.60
N PHE A 222 5.96 11.50 -39.10
CA PHE A 222 7.17 11.18 -39.86
C PHE A 222 6.86 10.36 -41.13
N PRO A 223 6.14 10.95 -42.11
CA PRO A 223 5.71 10.22 -43.31
C PRO A 223 6.90 9.64 -44.11
N ASP A 224 8.04 10.32 -44.12
CA ASP A 224 9.25 9.87 -44.83
C ASP A 224 9.91 8.62 -44.21
N LYS A 225 9.54 8.26 -42.98
CA LYS A 225 10.04 7.07 -42.27
C LYS A 225 9.11 5.85 -42.41
N VAL A 226 8.01 5.98 -43.16
CA VAL A 226 7.04 4.90 -43.36
C VAL A 226 7.62 3.83 -44.28
N VAL A 227 7.71 2.60 -43.78
CA VAL A 227 8.03 1.42 -44.59
C VAL A 227 6.74 0.85 -45.15
N ALA A 228 6.53 0.96 -46.46
CA ALA A 228 5.24 0.70 -47.12
C ALA A 228 4.67 -0.70 -46.83
N GLU A 229 5.50 -1.75 -46.90
CA GLU A 229 5.06 -3.13 -46.63
C GLU A 229 4.62 -3.33 -45.16
N VAL A 230 5.35 -2.73 -44.21
CA VAL A 230 5.00 -2.80 -42.78
C VAL A 230 3.75 -1.99 -42.50
N HIS A 231 3.61 -0.81 -43.11
CA HIS A 231 2.44 0.04 -42.94
C HIS A 231 1.18 -0.65 -43.45
N ALA A 232 1.24 -1.29 -44.62
CA ALA A 232 0.16 -2.10 -45.15
C ALA A 232 -0.18 -3.29 -44.23
N ALA A 233 0.85 -3.99 -43.70
CA ALA A 233 0.67 -5.10 -42.77
C ALA A 233 0.00 -4.67 -41.46
N VAL A 234 0.40 -3.52 -40.88
CA VAL A 234 -0.25 -2.94 -39.71
C VAL A 234 -1.71 -2.58 -40.06
N GLY A 235 -1.95 -1.93 -41.20
CA GLY A 235 -3.31 -1.59 -41.65
C GLY A 235 -4.25 -2.80 -41.73
N ALA A 236 -3.76 -3.94 -42.22
CA ALA A 236 -4.53 -5.17 -42.42
C ALA A 236 -4.69 -6.04 -41.15
N ALA A 237 -3.92 -5.79 -40.09
CA ALA A 237 -3.82 -6.71 -38.95
C ALA A 237 -5.00 -6.67 -37.95
N GLY A 238 -5.96 -5.76 -38.09
CA GLY A 238 -7.09 -5.63 -37.16
C GLY A 238 -6.65 -5.49 -35.70
N GLU A 239 -7.14 -6.36 -34.82
CA GLU A 239 -6.76 -6.41 -33.38
C GLU A 239 -5.31 -6.87 -33.15
N LEU A 240 -4.64 -7.44 -34.15
CA LEU A 240 -3.25 -7.92 -34.06
C LEU A 240 -2.22 -6.86 -34.45
N LYS A 241 -2.62 -5.59 -34.68
CA LYS A 241 -1.73 -4.47 -35.01
C LYS A 241 -0.52 -4.37 -34.08
N GLY A 242 -0.75 -4.43 -32.76
CA GLY A 242 0.33 -4.36 -31.77
C GLY A 242 1.38 -5.48 -31.94
N LYS A 243 0.96 -6.68 -32.37
CA LYS A 243 1.87 -7.80 -32.64
C LYS A 243 2.78 -7.50 -33.84
N VAL A 244 2.21 -6.98 -34.93
CA VAL A 244 2.97 -6.62 -36.14
C VAL A 244 3.97 -5.50 -35.80
N ILE A 245 3.55 -4.48 -35.06
CA ILE A 245 4.42 -3.40 -34.59
C ILE A 245 5.59 -3.97 -33.76
N ALA A 246 5.31 -4.83 -32.78
CA ALA A 246 6.37 -5.42 -31.96
C ALA A 246 7.36 -6.25 -32.78
N GLN A 247 6.88 -7.00 -33.79
CA GLN A 247 7.70 -7.82 -34.68
C GLN A 247 8.72 -7.00 -35.48
N HIS A 248 8.32 -5.84 -36.02
CA HIS A 248 9.17 -4.98 -36.85
C HIS A 248 9.98 -3.92 -36.07
N SER A 249 9.87 -3.90 -34.74
CA SER A 249 10.52 -2.89 -33.89
C SER A 249 12.00 -3.18 -33.54
N ALA A 250 12.45 -4.44 -33.67
CA ALA A 250 13.82 -4.82 -33.28
C ALA A 250 14.82 -4.55 -34.41
N PRO A 251 16.05 -4.07 -34.13
CA PRO A 251 17.07 -3.82 -35.16
C PRO A 251 17.41 -5.01 -36.09
N GLY A 252 17.14 -6.25 -35.65
CA GLY A 252 17.31 -7.46 -36.47
C GLY A 252 16.05 -7.93 -37.22
N ALA A 253 14.95 -7.18 -37.17
CA ALA A 253 13.73 -7.50 -37.90
C ALA A 253 13.90 -7.26 -39.41
N ALA A 254 13.20 -8.05 -40.23
CA ALA A 254 13.22 -7.95 -41.68
C ALA A 254 11.79 -7.80 -42.24
N PRO A 255 11.41 -6.62 -42.77
CA PRO A 255 12.13 -5.35 -42.67
C PRO A 255 12.14 -4.80 -41.23
N PHE A 256 13.14 -3.99 -40.91
CA PHE A 256 13.15 -3.15 -39.72
C PHE A 256 12.30 -1.89 -39.98
N CYS A 257 11.46 -1.49 -39.01
CA CYS A 257 10.66 -0.28 -39.10
C CYS A 257 10.94 0.66 -37.92
N GLU A 258 11.51 1.82 -38.21
CA GLU A 258 11.86 2.81 -37.18
C GLU A 258 10.63 3.33 -36.43
N LEU A 259 9.49 3.50 -37.10
CA LEU A 259 8.23 3.90 -36.46
C LEU A 259 7.72 2.83 -35.48
N CYS A 260 7.90 1.56 -35.81
CA CYS A 260 7.58 0.46 -34.90
C CYS A 260 8.50 0.48 -33.67
N ARG A 261 9.80 0.75 -33.86
CA ARG A 261 10.74 0.95 -32.75
C ARG A 261 10.32 2.09 -31.84
N LEU A 262 10.07 3.29 -32.39
CA LEU A 262 9.62 4.46 -31.62
C LEU A 262 8.33 4.18 -30.84
N THR A 263 7.39 3.44 -31.46
CA THR A 263 6.15 3.00 -30.81
C THR A 263 6.43 2.13 -29.59
N MET A 264 7.26 1.11 -29.73
CA MET A 264 7.59 0.18 -28.65
C MET A 264 8.43 0.84 -27.54
N GLU A 265 9.33 1.76 -27.90
CA GLU A 265 10.12 2.52 -26.92
C GLU A 265 9.24 3.46 -26.09
N THR A 266 8.33 4.20 -26.74
CA THR A 266 7.36 5.09 -26.06
C THR A 266 6.41 4.29 -25.17
N PHE A 267 5.96 3.11 -25.63
CA PHE A 267 5.19 2.19 -24.79
C PHE A 267 5.98 1.76 -23.55
N ALA A 268 7.24 1.35 -23.71
CA ALA A 268 8.05 0.87 -22.59
C ALA A 268 8.33 1.95 -21.54
N THR A 269 8.63 3.19 -21.96
CA THR A 269 8.84 4.31 -21.04
C THR A 269 7.54 4.71 -20.33
N ALA A 270 6.41 4.76 -21.06
CA ALA A 270 5.11 5.03 -20.45
C ALA A 270 4.72 3.93 -19.44
N PHE A 271 5.00 2.66 -19.76
CA PHE A 271 4.73 1.54 -18.87
C PHE A 271 5.58 1.54 -17.61
N GLY A 272 6.88 1.83 -17.72
CA GLY A 272 7.72 2.03 -16.55
C GLY A 272 7.27 3.22 -15.70
N ALA A 273 6.82 4.31 -16.33
CA ALA A 273 6.32 5.49 -15.64
C ALA A 273 5.05 5.21 -14.83
N GLU A 274 4.11 4.45 -15.40
CA GLU A 274 2.88 4.05 -14.70
C GLU A 274 3.18 3.05 -13.60
N ALA A 275 3.98 2.02 -13.87
CA ALA A 275 4.36 1.04 -12.85
C ALA A 275 5.01 1.71 -11.62
N ALA A 276 5.79 2.78 -11.83
CA ALA A 276 6.33 3.58 -10.74
C ALA A 276 5.27 4.44 -10.04
N SER A 277 4.29 4.99 -10.75
CA SER A 277 3.17 5.73 -10.13
C SER A 277 2.26 4.79 -9.31
N ALA A 278 2.02 3.57 -9.80
CA ALA A 278 1.43 2.48 -9.04
C ALA A 278 2.24 2.13 -7.78
N ALA A 279 3.56 1.99 -7.92
CA ALA A 279 4.45 1.69 -6.79
C ALA A 279 4.44 2.79 -5.72
N LEU A 280 4.39 4.07 -6.12
CA LEU A 280 4.24 5.17 -5.17
C LEU A 280 2.87 5.15 -4.47
N LYS A 281 1.82 4.71 -5.16
CA LYS A 281 0.47 4.70 -4.59
C LYS A 281 0.23 3.57 -3.60
N TRP A 282 0.75 2.37 -3.86
CA TRP A 282 0.56 1.23 -2.97
C TRP A 282 1.74 0.90 -2.08
N VAL A 283 2.92 1.49 -2.34
CA VAL A 283 4.19 1.19 -1.66
C VAL A 283 4.40 -0.33 -1.53
N PRO A 284 4.42 -1.09 -2.64
CA PRO A 284 4.27 -2.53 -2.62
C PRO A 284 5.58 -3.25 -2.27
N LEU A 285 6.07 -3.08 -1.04
CA LEU A 285 7.30 -3.71 -0.55
C LEU A 285 7.17 -5.24 -0.40
N GLY A 286 5.95 -5.79 -0.48
CA GLY A 286 5.72 -7.23 -0.64
C GLY A 286 6.00 -7.73 -2.07
N GLY A 287 5.99 -6.84 -3.07
CA GLY A 287 6.25 -7.12 -4.48
C GLY A 287 5.34 -6.33 -5.42
N LEU A 288 5.94 -5.77 -6.47
CA LEU A 288 5.25 -5.25 -7.65
C LEU A 288 5.39 -6.26 -8.80
N TYR A 289 4.27 -6.67 -9.37
CA TYR A 289 4.23 -7.67 -10.43
C TYR A 289 3.74 -7.06 -11.73
N ILE A 290 4.57 -7.20 -12.77
CA ILE A 290 4.27 -6.81 -14.14
C ILE A 290 3.66 -8.01 -14.84
N ALA A 291 2.37 -7.95 -15.10
CA ALA A 291 1.60 -9.05 -15.67
C ALA A 291 1.07 -8.71 -17.07
N GLY A 292 0.20 -9.57 -17.60
CA GLY A 292 -0.52 -9.35 -18.86
C GLY A 292 0.19 -9.91 -20.09
N GLY A 293 -0.60 -10.31 -21.09
CA GLY A 293 -0.13 -11.08 -22.25
C GLY A 293 0.82 -10.35 -23.20
N MET A 294 1.13 -9.07 -22.96
CA MET A 294 2.18 -8.33 -23.67
C MET A 294 3.54 -8.41 -22.96
N THR A 295 3.57 -8.63 -21.65
CA THR A 295 4.79 -8.67 -20.83
C THR A 295 5.77 -9.77 -21.26
N PRO A 296 5.41 -11.07 -21.27
CA PRO A 296 6.35 -12.14 -21.63
C PRO A 296 6.89 -12.01 -23.06
N LYS A 297 6.11 -11.41 -23.97
CA LYS A 297 6.48 -11.22 -25.39
C LYS A 297 7.45 -10.07 -25.62
N ASN A 298 7.56 -9.15 -24.65
CA ASN A 298 8.33 -7.91 -24.76
C ASN A 298 9.36 -7.76 -23.65
N LEU A 299 9.73 -8.85 -22.97
CA LEU A 299 10.68 -8.85 -21.86
C LEU A 299 11.97 -8.08 -22.15
N ARG A 300 12.47 -8.10 -23.40
CA ARG A 300 13.64 -7.30 -23.82
C ARG A 300 13.53 -5.78 -23.56
N LEU A 301 12.31 -5.24 -23.49
CA LEU A 301 12.06 -3.82 -23.22
C LEU A 301 11.95 -3.51 -21.72
N LEU A 302 11.79 -4.57 -20.91
CA LEU A 302 11.53 -4.52 -19.48
C LEU A 302 12.77 -4.94 -18.67
N GLU A 303 13.45 -5.99 -19.09
CA GLU A 303 14.58 -6.61 -18.40
C GLU A 303 15.87 -5.79 -18.47
N GLY A 304 16.60 -5.79 -17.36
CA GLY A 304 17.86 -5.08 -17.19
C GLY A 304 17.68 -3.70 -16.57
N ALA A 305 18.61 -3.31 -15.68
CA ALA A 305 18.56 -2.01 -15.00
C ALA A 305 18.58 -0.82 -15.97
N ASP A 306 19.14 -1.03 -17.17
CA ASP A 306 19.24 -0.05 -18.25
C ASP A 306 18.09 -0.10 -19.26
N SER A 307 17.08 -0.96 -19.05
CA SER A 307 15.90 -1.01 -19.91
C SER A 307 15.12 0.31 -19.87
N LEU A 308 14.41 0.62 -20.95
CA LEU A 308 13.59 1.83 -21.01
C LEU A 308 12.51 1.83 -19.92
N PHE A 309 11.93 0.67 -19.65
CA PHE A 309 10.98 0.48 -18.55
C PHE A 309 11.62 0.79 -17.19
N MET A 310 12.75 0.14 -16.85
CA MET A 310 13.36 0.31 -15.51
C MET A 310 13.94 1.69 -15.29
N ARG A 311 14.48 2.34 -16.33
CA ARG A 311 14.89 3.75 -16.27
C ARG A 311 13.70 4.67 -16.00
N ALA A 312 12.59 4.47 -16.72
CA ALA A 312 11.39 5.26 -16.52
C ALA A 312 10.74 5.00 -15.16
N PHE A 313 10.82 3.76 -14.67
CA PHE A 313 10.38 3.35 -13.34
C PHE A 313 11.20 4.06 -12.25
N GLY A 314 12.53 3.99 -12.33
CA GLY A 314 13.43 4.59 -11.34
C GLY A 314 13.45 6.13 -11.32
N ASP A 315 12.99 6.80 -12.37
CA ASP A 315 12.97 8.27 -12.48
C ASP A 315 11.80 8.91 -11.72
N LYS A 316 11.83 8.79 -10.38
CA LYS A 316 10.91 9.45 -9.44
C LYS A 316 11.60 10.42 -8.47
N GLY A 317 12.69 11.05 -8.92
CA GLY A 317 13.36 12.16 -8.24
C GLY A 317 13.70 11.84 -6.78
N ARG A 318 13.18 12.63 -5.82
CA ARG A 318 13.42 12.37 -4.39
C ARG A 318 12.92 11.00 -3.90
N LEU A 319 12.02 10.33 -4.63
CA LEU A 319 11.50 9.00 -4.27
C LEU A 319 12.14 7.86 -5.08
N SER A 320 13.13 8.15 -5.93
CA SER A 320 13.95 7.12 -6.56
C SER A 320 14.57 6.12 -5.55
N PRO A 321 15.04 6.54 -4.34
CA PRO A 321 15.51 5.59 -3.34
C PRO A 321 14.42 4.62 -2.83
N LEU A 322 13.17 5.09 -2.65
CA LEU A 322 12.06 4.21 -2.27
C LEU A 322 11.81 3.16 -3.36
N LEU A 323 11.77 3.58 -4.63
CA LEU A 323 11.50 2.66 -5.73
C LEU A 323 12.56 1.58 -5.91
N LYS A 324 13.83 1.86 -5.59
CA LYS A 324 14.91 0.84 -5.58
C LYS A 324 14.67 -0.27 -4.55
N ARG A 325 13.83 -0.04 -3.54
CA ARG A 325 13.48 -1.03 -2.50
C ARG A 325 12.27 -1.89 -2.86
N VAL A 326 11.55 -1.54 -3.92
CA VAL A 326 10.39 -2.31 -4.38
C VAL A 326 10.89 -3.51 -5.20
N PRO A 327 10.60 -4.77 -4.81
CA PRO A 327 10.88 -5.91 -5.67
C PRO A 327 9.97 -5.83 -6.90
N VAL A 328 10.53 -5.93 -8.10
CA VAL A 328 9.76 -5.89 -9.35
C VAL A 328 9.96 -7.21 -10.10
N LEU A 329 8.86 -7.91 -10.36
CA LEU A 329 8.85 -9.22 -11.02
C LEU A 329 7.93 -9.19 -12.25
N ALA A 330 8.23 -9.95 -13.28
CA ALA A 330 7.35 -10.19 -14.42
C ALA A 330 6.84 -11.63 -14.42
N GLU A 331 5.57 -11.85 -14.76
CA GLU A 331 4.89 -13.14 -14.66
C GLU A 331 3.72 -13.31 -15.66
N ASP A 332 3.34 -14.57 -15.94
CA ASP A 332 2.07 -14.97 -16.56
C ASP A 332 1.19 -15.82 -15.60
N ILE A 333 0.22 -15.17 -14.96
CA ILE A 333 -0.55 -15.72 -13.83
C ILE A 333 -1.63 -16.73 -14.27
N GLY A 334 -2.10 -16.67 -15.52
CA GLY A 334 -3.19 -17.51 -16.03
C GLY A 334 -4.47 -17.48 -15.16
N GLN A 335 -5.14 -18.62 -15.01
CA GLN A 335 -6.41 -18.74 -14.25
C GLN A 335 -6.23 -19.10 -12.76
N ARG A 336 -4.99 -19.13 -12.25
CA ARG A 336 -4.63 -19.72 -10.94
C ARG A 336 -5.25 -18.99 -9.76
N GLY A 337 -5.47 -17.69 -9.86
CA GLY A 337 -6.11 -16.94 -8.78
C GLY A 337 -7.61 -17.18 -8.65
N ALA A 338 -8.31 -17.37 -9.78
CA ALA A 338 -9.70 -17.80 -9.74
C ALA A 338 -9.82 -19.20 -9.12
N HIS A 339 -8.86 -20.10 -9.43
CA HIS A 339 -8.74 -21.38 -8.74
C HIS A 339 -8.55 -21.23 -7.21
N LEU A 340 -7.67 -20.32 -6.76
CA LEU A 340 -7.42 -20.10 -5.32
C LEU A 340 -8.69 -19.68 -4.59
N VAL A 341 -9.44 -18.76 -5.19
CA VAL A 341 -10.71 -18.28 -4.64
C VAL A 341 -11.73 -19.42 -4.55
N ALA A 342 -11.92 -20.18 -5.62
CA ALA A 342 -12.86 -21.31 -5.64
C ALA A 342 -12.48 -22.39 -4.61
N PHE A 343 -11.19 -22.68 -4.46
CA PHE A 343 -10.68 -23.63 -3.47
C PHE A 343 -10.90 -23.14 -2.02
N ARG A 344 -10.61 -21.86 -1.73
CA ARG A 344 -10.89 -21.26 -0.40
C ARG A 344 -12.38 -21.34 -0.06
N MET A 345 -13.25 -21.08 -1.03
CA MET A 345 -14.71 -21.18 -0.86
C MET A 345 -15.14 -22.63 -0.53
N LEU A 346 -14.63 -23.61 -1.28
CA LEU A 346 -14.88 -25.02 -1.00
C LEU A 346 -14.49 -25.36 0.45
N ARG A 347 -13.28 -24.97 0.89
CA ARG A 347 -12.78 -25.26 2.25
C ARG A 347 -13.54 -24.56 3.36
N ALA A 348 -14.06 -23.36 3.13
CA ALA A 348 -14.90 -22.67 4.10
C ALA A 348 -16.29 -23.32 4.26
N SER A 349 -16.77 -24.02 3.23
CA SER A 349 -18.10 -24.67 3.21
C SER A 349 -18.14 -26.08 3.79
N THR A 350 -16.98 -26.77 3.92
CA THR A 350 -16.90 -28.06 4.59
C THR A 350 -16.95 -27.86 6.12
N PRO A 351 -17.89 -28.44 6.87
CA PRO A 351 -17.77 -28.48 8.33
C PRO A 351 -16.50 -29.28 8.65
N SER A 352 -15.43 -28.57 9.05
CA SER A 352 -14.20 -29.21 9.49
C SER A 352 -14.53 -30.11 10.68
N ALA A 353 -14.30 -31.42 10.56
CA ALA A 353 -13.80 -32.16 11.70
C ALA A 353 -12.63 -31.34 12.26
N ALA A 354 -12.66 -31.04 13.56
CA ALA A 354 -11.74 -30.11 14.20
C ALA A 354 -10.29 -30.30 13.70
N PRO A 355 -9.64 -29.26 13.15
CA PRO A 355 -8.19 -29.22 13.17
C PRO A 355 -7.80 -28.99 14.63
N SER A 356 -7.23 -30.00 15.27
CA SER A 356 -6.29 -29.72 16.35
C SER A 356 -5.22 -28.78 15.80
N ASP A 357 -4.98 -27.69 16.51
CA ASP A 357 -3.92 -26.69 16.29
C ASP A 357 -4.12 -25.66 15.17
N ILE A 358 -5.14 -24.81 15.34
CA ILE A 358 -5.03 -23.37 15.05
C ILE A 358 -5.59 -22.66 16.29
N PRO A 359 -4.80 -21.82 17.02
CA PRO A 359 -5.27 -21.21 18.26
C PRO A 359 -6.56 -20.43 18.06
N ALA A 360 -7.47 -20.56 19.02
CA ALA A 360 -8.82 -20.02 19.05
C ALA A 360 -8.93 -18.48 19.04
N VAL A 361 -7.84 -17.76 18.73
CA VAL A 361 -7.73 -16.31 18.79
C VAL A 361 -8.45 -15.63 17.61
N GLN A 362 -8.52 -16.25 16.42
CA GLN A 362 -9.12 -15.59 15.25
C GLN A 362 -10.65 -15.68 15.16
N ARG A 363 -11.33 -16.52 15.96
CA ARG A 363 -12.81 -16.61 15.99
C ARG A 363 -13.47 -15.83 17.12
N PHE A 364 -12.68 -15.20 17.99
CA PHE A 364 -13.16 -14.45 19.14
C PHE A 364 -13.46 -12.96 18.82
N PHE A 365 -12.71 -12.35 17.89
CA PHE A 365 -12.81 -10.92 17.60
C PHE A 365 -14.13 -10.46 16.95
N HIS A 366 -14.90 -11.35 16.31
CA HIS A 366 -16.18 -10.96 15.70
C HIS A 366 -17.36 -10.95 16.69
N ARG A 367 -17.26 -11.63 17.84
CA ARG A 367 -18.43 -11.88 18.72
C ARG A 367 -18.53 -11.02 19.98
N LEU A 368 -17.59 -10.12 20.25
CA LEU A 368 -17.54 -9.37 21.53
C LEU A 368 -17.71 -7.85 21.46
N MET A 369 -18.06 -7.31 20.30
CA MET A 369 -18.47 -5.90 20.16
C MET A 369 -19.93 -5.62 20.53
N LEU A 370 -20.74 -6.65 20.82
CA LEU A 370 -22.16 -6.49 21.17
C LEU A 370 -22.58 -7.42 22.32
N ARG A 371 -22.25 -7.05 23.57
CA ARG A 371 -23.05 -7.40 24.76
C ARG A 371 -22.53 -6.65 25.99
N SER A 372 -23.38 -5.80 26.53
CA SER A 372 -23.30 -5.16 27.84
C SER A 372 -23.55 -6.19 28.95
N LEU A 373 -22.72 -6.21 29.99
CA LEU A 373 -23.12 -6.54 31.37
C LEU A 373 -22.08 -5.96 32.36
N PRO A 374 -22.50 -5.38 33.50
CA PRO A 374 -21.64 -4.58 34.38
C PRO A 374 -21.13 -5.38 35.59
N LEU A 375 -19.89 -5.13 36.00
CA LEU A 375 -19.41 -5.38 37.36
C LEU A 375 -18.42 -4.25 37.73
N SER A 376 -18.48 -3.76 38.98
CA SER A 376 -17.62 -2.70 39.56
C SER A 376 -17.24 -3.10 41.01
N PRO A 377 -16.30 -2.42 41.70
CA PRO A 377 -14.85 -2.32 41.47
C PRO A 377 -14.02 -2.76 42.73
N PRO A 378 -12.67 -2.63 42.71
CA PRO A 378 -12.05 -1.53 43.49
C PRO A 378 -10.86 -0.80 42.79
N LEU A 379 -10.77 0.52 43.02
CA LEU A 379 -9.66 1.49 42.77
C LEU A 379 -8.79 1.41 41.47
N ALA A 380 -9.31 2.02 40.40
CA ALA A 380 -8.69 2.99 39.47
C ALA A 380 -7.18 2.90 39.13
N ALA A 381 -6.77 1.97 38.27
CA ALA A 381 -5.55 2.15 37.46
C ALA A 381 -5.92 2.89 36.16
N ARG A 382 -5.62 4.19 36.06
CA ARG A 382 -5.74 4.94 34.80
C ARG A 382 -4.50 4.68 33.95
N SER A 383 -4.68 4.10 32.77
CA SER A 383 -3.62 4.05 31.76
C SER A 383 -3.47 5.41 31.08
N VAL A 384 -2.28 5.71 30.61
CA VAL A 384 -1.98 6.99 29.96
C VAL A 384 -1.46 6.72 28.56
N VAL A 385 -1.94 7.46 27.57
CA VAL A 385 -1.44 7.36 26.19
C VAL A 385 -0.88 8.68 25.70
N LEU A 386 0.30 8.63 25.09
CA LEU A 386 0.97 9.77 24.48
C LEU A 386 0.69 9.79 22.98
N VAL A 387 0.27 10.93 22.46
CA VAL A 387 -0.07 11.13 21.06
C VAL A 387 0.75 12.28 20.51
N GLY A 388 1.32 12.12 19.31
CA GLY A 388 2.14 13.15 18.69
C GLY A 388 1.85 13.36 17.20
N ASP A 389 2.02 14.60 16.77
CA ASP A 389 2.11 15.03 15.36
C ASP A 389 3.44 15.77 15.21
N VAL A 390 4.38 15.11 14.52
CA VAL A 390 5.77 15.50 14.40
C VAL A 390 6.03 15.91 12.95
N GLY A 391 5.80 17.18 12.66
CA GLY A 391 6.11 17.79 11.36
C GLY A 391 7.58 18.21 11.25
N GLY A 392 7.96 18.77 10.10
CA GLY A 392 9.32 19.31 9.93
C GLY A 392 9.60 20.58 10.75
N THR A 393 8.59 21.43 10.91
CA THR A 393 8.72 22.74 11.58
C THR A 393 8.20 22.74 13.01
N ASN A 394 7.10 22.05 13.28
CA ASN A 394 6.44 22.03 14.58
C ASN A 394 6.17 20.60 15.02
N THR A 395 6.18 20.39 16.33
CA THR A 395 5.74 19.16 16.99
C THR A 395 4.58 19.49 17.93
N ARG A 396 3.51 18.70 17.89
CA ARG A 396 2.38 18.79 18.83
C ARG A 396 2.29 17.50 19.61
N LEU A 397 2.22 17.58 20.93
CA LEU A 397 2.05 16.43 21.81
C LEU A 397 0.77 16.56 22.64
N GLN A 398 0.13 15.43 22.89
CA GLN A 398 -1.07 15.30 23.70
C GLN A 398 -0.98 14.07 24.60
N LEU A 399 -1.48 14.20 25.83
CA LEU A 399 -1.49 13.12 26.81
C LEU A 399 -2.94 12.86 27.23
N TYR A 400 -3.39 11.60 27.12
CA TYR A 400 -4.76 11.20 27.46
C TYR A 400 -4.78 10.18 28.60
N ALA A 401 -5.67 10.37 29.56
CA ALA A 401 -6.01 9.37 30.58
C ALA A 401 -7.13 8.46 30.06
N VAL A 402 -6.89 7.16 30.02
CA VAL A 402 -7.83 6.15 29.56
C VAL A 402 -8.35 5.36 30.77
N GLU A 403 -9.66 5.24 30.86
CA GLU A 403 -10.32 4.44 31.89
C GLU A 403 -10.30 2.95 31.52
N GLU A 404 -10.20 2.09 32.54
CA GLU A 404 -10.22 0.65 32.35
C GLU A 404 -11.57 0.19 31.75
N GLY A 405 -11.51 -0.77 30.80
CA GLY A 405 -12.69 -1.27 30.09
C GLY A 405 -13.26 -0.30 29.03
N ALA A 406 -12.59 0.82 28.76
CA ALA A 406 -12.96 1.72 27.67
C ALA A 406 -12.96 1.00 26.31
N ARG A 407 -13.90 1.36 25.43
CA ARG A 407 -14.04 0.78 24.09
C ARG A 407 -14.26 1.86 23.06
N VAL A 408 -13.70 1.68 21.86
CA VAL A 408 -14.02 2.55 20.73
C VAL A 408 -15.47 2.29 20.32
N MET A 409 -16.27 3.36 20.28
CA MET A 409 -17.62 3.33 19.73
C MET A 409 -17.56 3.77 18.26
N ASP A 410 -18.47 3.23 17.45
CA ASP A 410 -18.58 3.64 16.04
C ASP A 410 -18.88 5.14 15.95
N GLN A 411 -18.28 5.80 14.95
CA GLN A 411 -18.40 7.24 14.72
C GLN A 411 -18.02 8.13 15.92
N GLN A 412 -17.09 7.68 16.76
CA GLN A 412 -16.60 8.46 17.91
C GLN A 412 -15.07 8.44 18.00
N ARG A 413 -14.53 9.52 18.57
CA ARG A 413 -13.12 9.61 18.94
C ARG A 413 -12.74 8.48 19.88
N ALA A 414 -11.49 8.02 19.77
CA ALA A 414 -10.94 7.06 20.71
C ALA A 414 -11.12 7.56 22.17
N PRO A 415 -11.51 6.67 23.10
CA PRO A 415 -11.74 7.07 24.49
C PRO A 415 -10.48 7.63 25.16
N GLY A 416 -10.66 8.67 25.97
CA GLY A 416 -9.59 9.22 26.80
C GLY A 416 -9.85 10.68 27.17
N LYS A 417 -9.55 11.06 28.41
CA LYS A 417 -9.61 12.47 28.85
C LYS A 417 -8.27 13.14 28.59
N LEU A 418 -8.27 14.21 27.79
CA LEU A 418 -7.07 15.02 27.57
C LEU A 418 -6.56 15.61 28.90
N ILE A 419 -5.32 15.28 29.25
CA ILE A 419 -4.63 15.73 30.46
C ILE A 419 -3.76 16.94 30.15
N HIS A 420 -3.01 16.88 29.05
CA HIS A 420 -2.05 17.90 28.67
C HIS A 420 -1.90 17.96 27.15
N SER A 421 -1.69 19.17 26.61
CA SER A 421 -1.40 19.41 25.20
C SER A 421 -0.46 20.59 25.06
N ALA A 422 0.55 20.46 24.21
CA ALA A 422 1.49 21.53 23.91
C ALA A 422 1.97 21.44 22.46
N GLN A 423 2.41 22.57 21.94
CA GLN A 423 3.05 22.70 20.63
C GLN A 423 4.43 23.33 20.80
N TYR A 424 5.40 22.77 20.09
CA TYR A 424 6.79 23.19 20.12
C TYR A 424 7.25 23.54 18.71
N LEU A 425 8.04 24.61 18.60
CA LEU A 425 8.78 24.92 17.39
C LEU A 425 10.04 24.05 17.38
N ASN A 426 10.19 23.20 16.36
CA ASN A 426 11.31 22.25 16.32
C ASN A 426 12.68 22.96 16.26
N GLY A 427 12.72 24.23 15.84
CA GLY A 427 13.92 25.08 15.80
C GLY A 427 14.56 25.29 17.16
N ASP A 428 13.78 25.22 18.23
CA ASP A 428 14.22 25.57 19.58
C ASP A 428 14.85 24.37 20.31
N PHE A 429 14.87 23.18 19.68
CA PHE A 429 15.31 21.94 20.30
C PHE A 429 16.43 21.27 19.46
N GLY A 430 17.39 20.66 20.15
CA GLY A 430 18.48 19.91 19.52
C GLY A 430 18.07 18.50 19.08
N SER A 431 17.07 17.90 19.74
CA SER A 431 16.52 16.59 19.37
C SER A 431 15.03 16.47 19.72
N PHE A 432 14.35 15.51 19.09
CA PHE A 432 12.96 15.19 19.42
C PHE A 432 12.80 14.71 20.87
N ASP A 433 13.75 13.95 21.40
CA ASP A 433 13.74 13.50 22.79
C ASP A 433 13.68 14.68 23.78
N GLN A 434 14.33 15.81 23.47
CA GLN A 434 14.25 17.00 24.33
C GLN A 434 12.82 17.54 24.38
N ILE A 435 12.09 17.52 23.27
CA ILE A 435 10.68 17.91 23.23
C ILE A 435 9.84 16.99 24.11
N VAL A 436 10.04 15.67 24.02
CA VAL A 436 9.31 14.70 24.85
C VAL A 436 9.65 14.88 26.34
N SER A 437 10.93 15.07 26.68
CA SER A 437 11.38 15.39 28.05
C SER A 437 10.67 16.65 28.59
N THR A 438 10.67 17.74 27.81
CA THR A 438 10.02 19.00 28.20
C THR A 438 8.51 18.82 28.36
N PHE A 439 7.85 18.17 27.42
CA PHE A 439 6.40 17.93 27.47
C PHE A 439 5.96 17.09 28.67
N LEU A 440 6.72 16.05 29.02
CA LEU A 440 6.42 15.23 30.19
C LEU A 440 6.76 15.95 31.51
N ALA A 441 7.63 16.96 31.50
CA ALA A 441 7.97 17.77 32.67
C ALA A 441 7.03 18.97 32.90
N ASP A 442 6.52 19.61 31.84
CA ASP A 442 5.71 20.84 31.87
C ASP A 442 4.25 20.64 32.33
N GLN A 443 4.00 19.63 33.16
CA GLN A 443 2.64 19.25 33.54
C GLN A 443 2.03 20.15 34.62
N PRO A 444 0.70 20.40 34.61
CA PRO A 444 0.07 21.44 35.43
C PRO A 444 0.13 21.24 36.96
N SER A 445 0.58 20.08 37.49
CA SER A 445 0.71 19.85 38.93
C SER A 445 1.76 18.79 39.28
N PRO A 446 2.88 19.15 39.95
CA PRO A 446 3.95 18.22 40.36
C PRO A 446 3.50 17.15 41.38
N SER A 447 2.41 17.39 42.11
CA SER A 447 1.89 16.50 43.17
C SER A 447 1.00 15.35 42.69
N LEU A 448 0.70 15.29 41.38
CA LEU A 448 -0.17 14.29 40.73
C LEU A 448 0.42 13.87 39.38
N ALA A 449 1.74 13.69 39.30
CA ALA A 449 2.38 13.25 38.07
C ALA A 449 1.76 11.92 37.60
N PRO A 450 1.12 11.86 36.42
CA PRO A 450 0.59 10.63 35.88
C PRO A 450 1.74 9.63 35.67
N PRO A 451 1.47 8.32 35.72
CA PRO A 451 2.46 7.32 35.40
C PRO A 451 3.03 7.56 33.99
N PRO A 452 4.24 7.05 33.69
CA PRO A 452 4.77 7.10 32.32
C PRO A 452 3.72 6.55 31.34
N PRO A 453 3.64 7.09 30.11
CA PRO A 453 2.66 6.64 29.14
C PRO A 453 2.76 5.13 28.93
N SER A 454 1.63 4.42 29.02
CA SER A 454 1.55 2.98 28.78
C SER A 454 1.79 2.68 27.30
N ALA A 455 1.23 3.51 26.41
CA ALA A 455 1.43 3.42 24.97
C ALA A 455 1.64 4.81 24.37
N ALA A 456 2.37 4.89 23.25
CA ALA A 456 2.52 6.11 22.49
C ALA A 456 2.39 5.87 20.98
N CYS A 457 1.68 6.76 20.29
CA CYS A 457 1.71 6.83 18.84
C CYS A 457 2.11 8.22 18.37
N LEU A 458 3.12 8.27 17.51
CA LEU A 458 3.65 9.50 16.94
C LEU A 458 3.45 9.47 15.42
N ALA A 459 2.60 10.34 14.93
CA ALA A 459 2.45 10.63 13.51
C ALA A 459 3.65 11.49 13.06
N VAL A 460 4.42 11.02 12.08
CA VAL A 460 5.65 11.69 11.64
C VAL A 460 5.59 12.02 10.15
N ALA A 461 6.09 13.20 9.78
CA ALA A 461 6.20 13.64 8.40
C ALA A 461 7.40 12.97 7.71
N GLY A 462 7.16 11.79 7.12
CA GLY A 462 8.15 11.04 6.36
C GLY A 462 7.91 9.53 6.34
N PRO A 463 8.75 8.77 5.62
CA PRO A 463 8.67 7.32 5.59
C PRO A 463 9.13 6.74 6.93
N VAL A 464 8.27 5.90 7.54
CA VAL A 464 8.61 5.15 8.75
C VAL A 464 9.14 3.78 8.36
N GLU A 465 10.32 3.43 8.84
CA GLU A 465 10.98 2.15 8.60
C GLU A 465 11.39 1.52 9.92
N ARG A 466 10.97 0.28 10.18
CA ARG A 466 11.33 -0.46 11.41
C ARG A 466 11.06 0.35 12.69
N ASN A 467 9.92 1.06 12.72
CA ASN A 467 9.53 1.94 13.82
C ASN A 467 10.51 3.10 14.08
N ALA A 468 11.22 3.55 13.04
CA ALA A 468 12.13 4.69 13.07
C ALA A 468 11.89 5.62 11.87
N VAL A 469 12.24 6.89 12.03
CA VAL A 469 12.24 7.90 10.95
C VAL A 469 13.48 8.77 11.05
N SER A 470 14.02 9.17 9.89
CA SER A 470 15.09 10.16 9.78
C SER A 470 14.56 11.37 9.02
N PHE A 471 14.67 12.56 9.62
CA PHE A 471 14.25 13.79 8.97
C PHE A 471 15.33 14.25 7.98
N THR A 472 14.92 14.71 6.79
CA THR A 472 15.87 15.28 5.81
C THR A 472 16.12 16.77 6.05
N ASN A 473 15.18 17.44 6.72
CA ASN A 473 15.23 18.88 6.97
C ASN A 473 15.87 19.24 8.32
N ARG A 474 16.20 18.23 9.13
CA ARG A 474 16.85 18.31 10.44
C ARG A 474 17.61 17.01 10.67
N ASP A 475 18.79 17.06 11.30
CA ASP A 475 19.55 15.87 11.70
C ASP A 475 18.92 15.14 12.90
N TRP A 476 17.62 14.85 12.82
CA TRP A 476 16.87 14.11 13.82
C TRP A 476 16.59 12.70 13.34
N VAL A 477 16.92 11.73 14.20
CA VAL A 477 16.46 10.35 14.08
C VAL A 477 15.55 10.07 15.26
N ILE A 478 14.31 9.67 14.97
CA ILE A 478 13.36 9.24 15.98
C ILE A 478 13.25 7.73 15.86
N ASP A 479 13.59 7.01 16.93
CA ASP A 479 13.48 5.55 17.02
C ASP A 479 12.51 5.20 18.14
N GLY A 480 11.41 4.51 17.81
CA GLY A 480 10.38 4.17 18.78
C GLY A 480 10.91 3.32 19.94
N GLY A 481 11.81 2.37 19.67
CA GLY A 481 12.43 1.54 20.71
C GLY A 481 13.34 2.34 21.65
N ALA A 482 14.03 3.36 21.14
CA ALA A 482 14.81 4.30 21.95
C ALA A 482 13.91 5.14 22.85
N LEU A 483 12.76 5.61 22.34
CA LEU A 483 11.76 6.32 23.13
C LEU A 483 11.14 5.43 24.22
N GLU A 484 10.82 4.17 23.91
CA GLU A 484 10.36 3.16 24.90
C GLU A 484 11.34 3.09 26.07
N ARG A 485 12.63 2.87 25.79
CA ARG A 485 13.68 2.75 26.82
C ARG A 485 13.91 4.04 27.59
N ARG A 486 13.96 5.19 26.90
CA ARG A 486 14.31 6.48 27.51
C ARG A 486 13.22 7.02 28.44
N PHE A 487 11.96 6.82 28.09
CA PHE A 487 10.83 7.41 28.80
C PHE A 487 9.98 6.39 29.57
N GLY A 488 10.38 5.11 29.58
CA GLY A 488 9.64 4.05 30.25
C GLY A 488 8.26 3.81 29.65
N ILE A 489 8.11 4.08 28.34
CA ILE A 489 6.85 3.88 27.63
C ILE A 489 6.72 2.40 27.27
N GLY A 490 5.60 1.76 27.64
CA GLY A 490 5.41 0.32 27.42
C GLY A 490 5.50 -0.08 25.95
N LYS A 491 4.89 0.71 25.06
CA LYS A 491 5.02 0.54 23.61
C LYS A 491 4.96 1.87 22.85
N VAL A 492 5.87 2.09 21.90
CA VAL A 492 5.85 3.26 21.00
C VAL A 492 5.67 2.78 19.56
N ARG A 493 4.75 3.41 18.82
CA ARG A 493 4.58 3.20 17.38
C ARG A 493 4.68 4.52 16.64
N LEU A 494 5.66 4.62 15.76
CA LEU A 494 5.74 5.66 14.75
C LEU A 494 4.86 5.27 13.57
N VAL A 495 4.06 6.21 13.08
CA VAL A 495 3.27 6.04 11.85
C VAL A 495 3.50 7.25 10.96
N ASN A 496 3.39 7.05 9.64
CA ASN A 496 3.34 8.18 8.73
C ASN A 496 2.12 9.09 9.08
N ASP A 497 2.27 10.39 8.87
CA ASP A 497 1.24 11.39 9.15
C ASP A 497 -0.09 11.13 8.43
N PHE A 498 -0.06 10.72 7.16
CA PHE A 498 -1.28 10.33 6.44
C PHE A 498 -1.81 8.96 6.85
N VAL A 499 -0.96 8.03 7.30
CA VAL A 499 -1.45 6.81 7.96
C VAL A 499 -2.22 7.16 9.24
N ALA A 500 -1.75 8.11 10.03
CA ALA A 500 -2.53 8.63 11.16
C ALA A 500 -3.84 9.26 10.68
N ASN A 501 -3.83 10.05 9.58
CA ASN A 501 -5.07 10.57 9.01
C ASN A 501 -6.08 9.46 8.68
N GLY A 502 -5.66 8.39 8.00
CA GLY A 502 -6.55 7.28 7.65
C GLY A 502 -7.15 6.57 8.88
N TYR A 503 -6.38 6.36 9.95
CA TYR A 503 -6.95 5.89 11.22
C TYR A 503 -7.93 6.89 11.84
N GLY A 504 -7.67 8.19 11.68
CA GLY A 504 -8.55 9.23 12.18
C GLY A 504 -9.92 9.24 11.49
N LEU A 505 -9.97 8.87 10.20
CA LEU A 505 -11.22 8.72 9.45
C LEU A 505 -12.19 7.73 10.10
N LEU A 506 -11.67 6.69 10.75
CA LEU A 506 -12.46 5.65 11.42
C LEU A 506 -13.17 6.15 12.69
N THR A 507 -12.93 7.40 13.09
CA THR A 507 -13.42 7.99 14.34
C THR A 507 -14.28 9.24 14.11
N LEU A 508 -14.62 9.54 12.86
CA LEU A 508 -15.40 10.71 12.49
C LEU A 508 -16.89 10.48 12.73
N ASP A 509 -17.54 11.45 13.37
CA ASP A 509 -18.98 11.65 13.21
C ASP A 509 -19.21 12.44 11.93
N GLU A 510 -19.29 11.71 10.80
CA GLU A 510 -19.33 12.32 9.47
C GLU A 510 -20.49 13.29 9.25
N ALA A 511 -21.58 13.11 9.98
CA ALA A 511 -22.73 14.01 9.88
C ALA A 511 -22.47 15.37 10.52
N LYS A 512 -21.52 15.46 11.46
CA LYS A 512 -21.21 16.69 12.21
C LYS A 512 -19.84 17.28 11.90
N GLU A 513 -18.89 16.44 11.53
CA GLU A 513 -17.48 16.84 11.35
C GLU A 513 -17.14 17.04 9.87
N CYS A 514 -17.76 16.29 8.96
CA CYS A 514 -17.44 16.36 7.54
C CYS A 514 -18.32 17.36 6.76
N VAL A 515 -17.73 17.96 5.72
CA VAL A 515 -18.47 18.56 4.61
C VAL A 515 -18.66 17.50 3.52
N THR A 516 -19.90 17.26 3.08
CA THR A 516 -20.16 16.34 1.96
C THR A 516 -19.98 17.06 0.62
N LEU A 517 -18.98 16.65 -0.16
CA LEU A 517 -18.75 17.16 -1.52
C LEU A 517 -19.57 16.36 -2.56
N GLN A 518 -19.68 15.04 -2.35
CA GLN A 518 -20.53 14.15 -3.16
C GLN A 518 -21.14 13.08 -2.27
N ALA A 519 -22.47 13.07 -2.17
CA ALA A 519 -23.19 12.02 -1.47
C ALA A 519 -23.30 10.76 -2.35
N ALA A 520 -22.92 9.61 -1.79
CA ALA A 520 -23.18 8.29 -2.37
C ALA A 520 -23.27 7.24 -1.25
N PRO A 521 -24.01 6.14 -1.45
CA PRO A 521 -24.07 5.07 -0.46
C PRO A 521 -22.69 4.42 -0.27
N LYS A 522 -22.28 4.26 0.99
CA LYS A 522 -21.07 3.53 1.34
C LYS A 522 -21.26 2.03 1.19
N VAL A 523 -20.19 1.34 0.80
CA VAL A 523 -20.13 -0.13 0.77
C VAL A 523 -19.29 -0.61 1.95
N ALA A 524 -19.91 -1.40 2.83
CA ALA A 524 -19.24 -1.94 4.01
C ALA A 524 -18.06 -2.84 3.60
N GLY A 525 -16.91 -2.67 4.27
CA GLY A 525 -15.68 -3.41 3.98
C GLY A 525 -14.95 -3.00 2.69
N ALA A 526 -15.51 -2.10 1.86
CA ALA A 526 -14.82 -1.58 0.69
C ALA A 526 -13.68 -0.63 1.11
N PRO A 527 -12.64 -0.46 0.28
CA PRO A 527 -11.54 0.45 0.60
C PRO A 527 -12.01 1.87 0.93
N MET A 528 -11.21 2.55 1.75
CA MET A 528 -11.31 3.99 2.00
C MET A 528 -10.00 4.64 1.55
N ALA A 529 -10.04 5.93 1.19
CA ALA A 529 -8.83 6.67 0.85
C ALA A 529 -8.89 8.11 1.33
N CYS A 530 -7.72 8.68 1.60
CA CYS A 530 -7.56 10.08 1.98
C CYS A 530 -6.55 10.74 1.04
N VAL A 531 -6.88 11.92 0.53
CA VAL A 531 -5.98 12.77 -0.27
C VAL A 531 -5.99 14.15 0.35
N GLY A 532 -4.83 14.67 0.74
CA GLY A 532 -4.78 15.93 1.50
C GLY A 532 -3.68 16.87 1.07
N ALA A 533 -4.08 18.11 0.78
CA ALA A 533 -3.18 19.15 0.34
C ALA A 533 -2.83 20.11 1.50
N GLY A 534 -1.52 20.34 1.68
CA GLY A 534 -0.95 21.19 2.72
C GLY A 534 0.38 21.79 2.25
N THR A 535 1.43 21.64 3.07
CA THR A 535 2.80 21.95 2.63
C THR A 535 3.26 21.02 1.51
N GLY A 536 2.79 19.76 1.53
CA GLY A 536 2.91 18.79 0.44
C GLY A 536 1.54 18.23 0.04
N LEU A 537 1.54 17.10 -0.66
CA LEU A 537 0.35 16.33 -1.00
C LEU A 537 0.52 14.92 -0.46
N GLY A 538 -0.19 14.61 0.62
CA GLY A 538 -0.17 13.28 1.21
C GLY A 538 -1.40 12.47 0.84
N GLU A 539 -1.22 11.17 0.79
CA GLU A 539 -2.25 10.20 0.45
C GLU A 539 -2.16 8.99 1.39
N CYS A 540 -3.29 8.34 1.66
CA CYS A 540 -3.32 7.02 2.29
C CYS A 540 -4.54 6.25 1.84
N PHE A 541 -4.53 4.94 2.06
CA PHE A 541 -5.70 4.10 1.85
C PHE A 541 -5.86 3.12 3.00
N SER A 542 -7.10 2.71 3.24
CA SER A 542 -7.44 1.75 4.29
C SER A 542 -8.25 0.61 3.70
N THR A 543 -7.95 -0.62 4.13
CA THR A 543 -8.67 -1.82 3.70
C THR A 543 -9.12 -2.64 4.91
N ALA A 544 -10.21 -3.39 4.72
CA ALA A 544 -10.68 -4.39 5.66
C ALA A 544 -10.53 -5.77 5.02
N SER A 545 -10.17 -6.79 5.81
CA SER A 545 -10.04 -8.17 5.30
C SER A 545 -11.37 -8.82 4.92
N ALA A 546 -12.47 -8.35 5.51
CA ALA A 546 -13.83 -8.74 5.21
C ALA A 546 -14.79 -7.65 5.70
N GLU A 547 -16.06 -7.76 5.30
CA GLU A 547 -17.13 -6.94 5.89
C GLU A 547 -17.18 -7.16 7.41
N GLY A 548 -17.17 -6.07 8.17
CA GLY A 548 -17.14 -6.09 9.65
C GLY A 548 -15.75 -6.25 10.28
N SER A 549 -14.71 -6.55 9.50
CA SER A 549 -13.33 -6.52 9.99
C SER A 549 -12.86 -5.08 10.25
N PRO A 550 -11.93 -4.87 11.21
CA PRO A 550 -11.31 -3.57 11.39
C PRO A 550 -10.55 -3.14 10.12
N TYR A 551 -10.59 -1.85 9.84
CA TYR A 551 -9.75 -1.25 8.81
C TYR A 551 -8.32 -1.07 9.32
N GLU A 552 -7.38 -1.43 8.45
CA GLU A 552 -5.96 -1.13 8.57
C GLU A 552 -5.59 -0.08 7.52
N THR A 553 -4.72 0.86 7.90
CA THR A 553 -4.33 1.98 7.04
C THR A 553 -2.89 1.83 6.56
N PHE A 554 -2.70 2.06 5.27
CA PHE A 554 -1.44 1.94 4.55
C PHE A 554 -0.99 3.29 4.02
N ALA A 555 0.32 3.53 4.07
CA ALA A 555 0.93 4.75 3.56
C ALA A 555 0.85 4.79 2.02
N SER A 556 0.79 5.99 1.48
CA SER A 556 0.90 6.23 0.05
C SER A 556 1.78 7.45 -0.23
N GLU A 557 2.67 7.31 -1.21
CA GLU A 557 3.49 8.39 -1.76
C GLU A 557 2.89 8.91 -3.07
N GLY A 558 1.56 8.73 -3.25
CA GLY A 558 0.85 9.02 -4.50
C GLY A 558 1.01 10.46 -4.99
N GLY A 559 1.14 11.43 -4.08
CA GLY A 559 1.41 12.84 -4.43
C GLY A 559 2.75 13.07 -5.15
N HIS A 560 3.63 12.06 -5.19
CA HIS A 560 4.90 12.11 -5.90
C HIS A 560 4.87 11.48 -7.30
N SER A 561 3.71 10.91 -7.68
CA SER A 561 3.41 10.45 -9.05
C SER A 561 3.52 11.58 -10.06
N ASP A 562 3.52 11.24 -11.34
CA ASP A 562 3.71 12.20 -12.42
C ASP A 562 2.43 13.04 -12.61
N TRP A 563 2.58 14.37 -12.66
CA TRP A 563 1.45 15.27 -12.90
C TRP A 563 1.04 15.26 -14.38
N ALA A 564 -0.25 15.07 -14.64
CA ALA A 564 -0.82 15.04 -15.98
C ALA A 564 -1.48 16.40 -16.33
N PRO A 565 -0.91 17.20 -17.24
CA PRO A 565 -1.50 18.48 -17.67
C PRO A 565 -2.75 18.24 -18.54
N ARG A 566 -3.82 18.99 -18.26
CA ARG A 566 -5.13 18.83 -18.90
C ARG A 566 -5.42 19.89 -19.95
N THR A 567 -4.85 21.09 -19.82
CA THR A 567 -5.06 22.22 -20.74
C THR A 567 -3.75 22.62 -21.44
N ALA A 568 -3.85 23.40 -22.53
CA ALA A 568 -2.65 23.93 -23.20
C ALA A 568 -1.81 24.80 -22.25
N LEU A 569 -2.48 25.59 -21.40
CA LEU A 569 -1.81 26.41 -20.38
C LEU A 569 -1.13 25.56 -19.30
N GLU A 570 -1.72 24.42 -18.93
CA GLU A 570 -1.08 23.45 -18.03
C GLU A 570 0.13 22.74 -18.68
N VAL A 571 0.12 22.54 -20.00
CA VAL A 571 1.29 22.04 -20.74
C VAL A 571 2.42 23.08 -20.74
N GLU A 572 2.12 24.36 -20.93
CA GLU A 572 3.10 25.45 -20.76
C GLU A 572 3.66 25.47 -19.32
N LEU A 573 2.78 25.35 -18.32
CA LEU A 573 3.15 25.27 -16.91
C LEU A 573 4.04 24.04 -16.63
N LEU A 574 3.77 22.88 -17.22
CA LEU A 574 4.63 21.69 -17.10
C LEU A 574 6.07 21.99 -17.57
N GLY A 575 6.22 22.68 -18.70
CA GLY A 575 7.52 23.12 -19.20
C GLY A 575 8.23 24.05 -18.23
N PHE A 576 7.52 25.08 -17.75
CA PHE A 576 8.06 26.02 -16.75
C PHE A 576 8.51 25.32 -15.45
N LEU A 577 7.72 24.36 -14.95
CA LEU A 577 8.05 23.59 -13.74
C LEU A 577 9.26 22.69 -13.95
N LYS A 578 9.39 22.06 -15.13
CA LYS A 578 10.57 21.26 -15.50
C LYS A 578 11.84 22.11 -15.46
N ASP A 579 11.81 23.27 -16.10
CA ASP A 579 12.96 24.19 -16.13
C ASP A 579 13.30 24.70 -14.72
N ARG A 580 12.29 25.15 -13.96
CA ARG A 580 12.48 25.71 -12.62
C ARG A 580 13.10 24.71 -11.65
N PHE A 581 12.72 23.43 -11.72
CA PHE A 581 13.21 22.39 -10.82
C PHE A 581 14.33 21.54 -11.42
N GLY A 582 14.84 21.89 -12.61
CA GLY A 582 15.86 21.11 -13.32
C GLY A 582 15.43 19.67 -13.64
N GLN A 583 14.13 19.43 -13.79
CA GLN A 583 13.57 18.10 -14.05
C GLN A 583 13.48 17.85 -15.55
N LYS A 584 14.10 16.76 -16.02
CA LYS A 584 14.18 16.46 -17.46
C LYS A 584 12.90 15.85 -18.03
N HIS A 585 12.22 15.01 -17.26
CA HIS A 585 11.16 14.16 -17.79
C HIS A 585 9.80 14.41 -17.17
N ARG A 586 9.70 14.70 -15.88
CA ARG A 586 8.40 14.76 -15.18
C ARG A 586 8.37 15.84 -14.11
N VAL A 587 7.17 16.15 -13.64
CA VAL A 587 6.91 16.95 -12.45
C VAL A 587 6.00 16.16 -11.54
N SER A 588 6.26 16.13 -10.23
CA SER A 588 5.36 15.44 -9.29
C SER A 588 4.07 16.21 -9.07
N VAL A 589 2.97 15.50 -8.83
CA VAL A 589 1.67 16.11 -8.52
C VAL A 589 1.75 17.13 -7.36
N GLU A 590 2.51 16.82 -6.30
CA GLU A 590 2.73 17.74 -5.17
C GLU A 590 3.29 19.10 -5.59
N ARG A 591 4.11 19.18 -6.65
CA ARG A 591 4.68 20.46 -7.12
C ARG A 591 3.62 21.41 -7.67
N VAL A 592 2.43 20.90 -7.94
CA VAL A 592 1.25 21.67 -8.37
C VAL A 592 0.25 21.79 -7.21
N ILE A 593 -0.01 20.69 -6.50
CA ILE A 593 -1.02 20.60 -5.45
C ILE A 593 -0.36 20.72 -4.06
N SER A 594 0.14 21.91 -3.75
CA SER A 594 0.69 22.23 -2.42
C SER A 594 0.79 23.74 -2.23
N GLY A 595 1.01 24.19 -0.99
CA GLY A 595 1.30 25.59 -0.69
C GLY A 595 2.46 26.17 -1.53
N PRO A 596 3.63 25.50 -1.61
CA PRO A 596 4.72 25.88 -2.52
C PRO A 596 4.34 25.80 -4.01
N GLY A 597 3.46 24.86 -4.38
CA GLY A 597 2.91 24.75 -5.73
C GLY A 597 2.13 25.98 -6.15
N LEU A 598 1.26 26.52 -5.28
CA LEU A 598 0.54 27.78 -5.51
C LEU A 598 1.50 28.93 -5.82
N ALA A 599 2.56 29.08 -5.01
CA ALA A 599 3.56 30.13 -5.22
C ALA A 599 4.24 29.99 -6.59
N THR A 600 4.61 28.76 -6.95
CA THR A 600 5.28 28.49 -8.23
C THR A 600 4.37 28.71 -9.44
N MET A 601 3.08 28.36 -9.33
CA MET A 601 2.09 28.64 -10.36
C MET A 601 1.83 30.14 -10.52
N TYR A 602 1.81 30.91 -9.43
CA TYR A 602 1.72 32.36 -9.51
C TYR A 602 2.94 32.98 -10.20
N ASP A 603 4.15 32.50 -9.90
CA ASP A 603 5.37 32.93 -10.62
C ASP A 603 5.23 32.66 -12.13
N PHE A 604 4.73 31.48 -12.52
CA PHE A 604 4.44 31.17 -13.93
C PHE A 604 3.45 32.17 -14.55
N PHE A 605 2.29 32.39 -13.91
CA PHE A 605 1.25 33.24 -14.47
C PHE A 605 1.67 34.73 -14.51
N SER A 606 2.44 35.21 -13.54
CA SER A 606 2.98 36.57 -13.56
C SER A 606 4.02 36.76 -14.67
N ALA A 607 4.87 35.77 -14.93
CA ALA A 607 5.80 35.80 -16.06
C ALA A 607 5.07 35.70 -17.41
N ARG A 608 4.02 34.87 -17.48
CA ARG A 608 3.25 34.61 -18.71
C ARG A 608 2.29 35.74 -19.09
N PHE A 609 1.81 36.49 -18.10
CA PHE A 609 0.85 37.59 -18.26
C PHE A 609 1.27 38.83 -17.47
N PRO A 610 2.40 39.48 -17.85
CA PRO A 610 2.95 40.61 -17.10
C PRO A 610 1.96 41.79 -17.00
N ASP A 611 1.13 42.01 -18.02
CA ASP A 611 0.13 43.09 -18.04
C ASP A 611 -1.02 42.90 -17.02
N LYS A 612 -1.16 41.69 -16.47
CA LYS A 612 -2.19 41.35 -15.46
C LYS A 612 -1.67 41.41 -14.02
N VAL A 613 -0.41 41.80 -13.83
CA VAL A 613 0.21 41.87 -12.51
C VAL A 613 -0.32 43.07 -11.73
N VAL A 614 -0.95 42.80 -10.59
CA VAL A 614 -1.33 43.84 -9.61
C VAL A 614 -0.13 44.10 -8.70
N ALA A 615 0.50 45.27 -8.85
CA ALA A 615 1.80 45.56 -8.23
C ALA A 615 1.84 45.35 -6.71
N GLU A 616 0.84 45.83 -5.98
CA GLU A 616 0.76 45.67 -4.52
C GLU A 616 0.62 44.21 -4.08
N VAL A 617 -0.19 43.41 -4.81
CA VAL A 617 -0.35 41.97 -4.54
C VAL A 617 0.93 41.22 -4.88
N HIS A 618 1.57 41.56 -5.99
CA HIS A 618 2.82 40.93 -6.40
C HIS A 618 3.94 41.18 -5.38
N ALA A 619 4.05 42.41 -4.88
CA ALA A 619 4.97 42.73 -3.79
C ALA A 619 4.64 41.96 -2.51
N ALA A 620 3.36 41.87 -2.13
CA ALA A 620 2.91 41.11 -0.96
C ALA A 620 3.23 39.61 -1.08
N VAL A 621 3.00 39.00 -2.25
CA VAL A 621 3.40 37.61 -2.52
C VAL A 621 4.92 37.48 -2.42
N GLY A 622 5.69 38.38 -3.02
CA GLY A 622 7.15 38.38 -2.94
C GLY A 622 7.68 38.37 -1.50
N ALA A 623 7.07 39.17 -0.61
CA ALA A 623 7.47 39.32 0.79
C ALA A 623 6.97 38.20 1.73
N ALA A 624 6.01 37.37 1.31
CA ALA A 624 5.29 36.45 2.21
C ALA A 624 6.05 35.17 2.60
N GLY A 625 7.25 34.91 2.07
CA GLY A 625 8.02 33.70 2.40
C GLY A 625 7.22 32.40 2.19
N GLU A 626 7.10 31.57 3.22
CA GLU A 626 6.32 30.32 3.19
C GLU A 626 4.79 30.56 3.13
N LEU A 627 4.32 31.77 3.43
CA LEU A 627 2.90 32.13 3.44
C LEU A 627 2.39 32.64 2.09
N LYS A 628 3.19 32.57 1.02
CA LYS A 628 2.81 32.95 -0.35
C LYS A 628 1.45 32.39 -0.79
N GLY A 629 1.23 31.09 -0.58
CA GLY A 629 -0.04 30.44 -0.92
C GLY A 629 -1.25 31.06 -0.21
N LYS A 630 -1.08 31.52 1.04
CA LYS A 630 -2.14 32.19 1.80
C LYS A 630 -2.50 33.54 1.17
N VAL A 631 -1.50 34.35 0.82
CA VAL A 631 -1.71 35.65 0.16
C VAL A 631 -2.41 35.46 -1.20
N ILE A 632 -1.96 34.49 -1.99
CA ILE A 632 -2.60 34.13 -3.26
C ILE A 632 -4.07 33.76 -3.05
N ALA A 633 -4.37 32.86 -2.09
CA ALA A 633 -5.74 32.45 -1.82
C ALA A 633 -6.63 33.62 -1.36
N GLN A 634 -6.09 34.56 -0.58
CA GLN A 634 -6.80 35.76 -0.11
C GLN A 634 -7.21 36.67 -1.29
N HIS A 635 -6.29 36.97 -2.21
CA HIS A 635 -6.55 37.88 -3.34
C HIS A 635 -7.26 37.21 -4.54
N SER A 636 -7.48 35.89 -4.49
CA SER A 636 -8.19 35.13 -5.54
C SER A 636 -9.72 35.23 -5.47
N ALA A 637 -10.27 35.63 -4.32
CA ALA A 637 -11.71 35.56 -4.07
C ALA A 637 -12.45 36.71 -4.76
N PRO A 638 -13.65 36.48 -5.34
CA PRO A 638 -14.54 37.56 -5.72
C PRO A 638 -14.81 38.49 -4.51
N GLY A 639 -14.61 39.80 -4.68
CA GLY A 639 -14.74 40.79 -3.61
C GLY A 639 -13.48 41.04 -2.78
N ALA A 640 -12.35 40.37 -3.06
CA ALA A 640 -11.07 40.72 -2.48
C ALA A 640 -10.65 42.15 -2.89
N ALA A 641 -9.97 42.87 -1.99
CA ALA A 641 -9.49 44.23 -2.22
C ALA A 641 -7.97 44.32 -1.91
N PRO A 642 -7.11 44.49 -2.92
CA PRO A 642 -7.40 44.36 -4.35
C PRO A 642 -7.74 42.91 -4.74
N PHE A 643 -8.51 42.75 -5.80
CA PHE A 643 -8.70 41.47 -6.49
C PHE A 643 -7.55 41.26 -7.48
N CYS A 644 -6.99 40.05 -7.53
CA CYS A 644 -5.91 39.70 -8.45
C CYS A 644 -6.31 38.54 -9.36
N GLU A 645 -6.41 38.81 -10.66
CA GLU A 645 -6.80 37.80 -11.66
C GLU A 645 -5.80 36.64 -11.73
N LEU A 646 -4.51 36.91 -11.56
CA LEU A 646 -3.48 35.87 -11.53
C LEU A 646 -3.61 34.97 -10.30
N CYS A 647 -3.95 35.54 -9.14
CA CYS A 647 -4.24 34.75 -7.95
C CYS A 647 -5.48 33.87 -8.14
N ARG A 648 -6.54 34.38 -8.79
CA ARG A 648 -7.70 33.58 -9.19
C ARG A 648 -7.27 32.42 -10.09
N LEU A 649 -6.55 32.71 -11.17
CA LEU A 649 -6.09 31.68 -12.11
C LEU A 649 -5.25 30.59 -11.42
N THR A 650 -4.33 30.98 -10.51
CA THR A 650 -3.58 30.04 -9.67
C THR A 650 -4.49 29.12 -8.86
N MET A 651 -5.49 29.67 -8.17
CA MET A 651 -6.39 28.89 -7.33
C MET A 651 -7.35 28.01 -8.14
N GLU A 652 -7.75 28.45 -9.33
CA GLU A 652 -8.58 27.65 -10.24
C GLU A 652 -7.79 26.46 -10.82
N THR A 653 -6.56 26.68 -11.28
CA THR A 653 -5.67 25.59 -11.73
C THR A 653 -5.35 24.62 -10.61
N PHE A 654 -5.14 25.10 -9.38
CA PHE A 654 -4.99 24.24 -8.20
C PHE A 654 -6.23 23.37 -7.98
N ALA A 655 -7.43 23.96 -8.01
CA ALA A 655 -8.68 23.22 -7.75
C ALA A 655 -8.95 22.15 -8.81
N THR A 656 -8.72 22.44 -10.09
CA THR A 656 -8.89 21.46 -11.16
C THR A 656 -7.83 20.35 -11.10
N ALA A 657 -6.57 20.69 -10.83
CA ALA A 657 -5.52 19.70 -10.61
C ALA A 657 -5.84 18.80 -9.41
N PHE A 658 -6.36 19.37 -8.32
CA PHE A 658 -6.72 18.63 -7.12
C PHE A 658 -7.89 17.69 -7.32
N GLY A 659 -8.95 18.13 -8.01
CA GLY A 659 -10.04 17.25 -8.41
C GLY A 659 -9.57 16.13 -9.34
N ALA A 660 -8.64 16.44 -10.26
CA ALA A 660 -8.07 15.45 -11.18
C ALA A 660 -7.31 14.34 -10.44
N GLU A 661 -6.47 14.71 -9.48
CA GLU A 661 -5.70 13.75 -8.67
C GLU A 661 -6.61 12.95 -7.74
N ALA A 662 -7.55 13.61 -7.05
CA ALA A 662 -8.51 12.91 -6.20
C ALA A 662 -9.31 11.85 -6.97
N ALA A 663 -9.62 12.11 -8.25
CA ALA A 663 -10.23 11.12 -9.13
C ALA A 663 -9.26 10.02 -9.57
N SER A 664 -7.99 10.33 -9.83
CA SER A 664 -6.95 9.31 -10.11
C SER A 664 -6.70 8.40 -8.90
N ALA A 665 -6.71 8.94 -7.70
CA ALA A 665 -6.73 8.22 -6.42
C ALA A 665 -7.98 7.33 -6.30
N ALA A 666 -9.16 7.89 -6.57
CA ALA A 666 -10.42 7.13 -6.53
C ALA A 666 -10.44 5.95 -7.50
N LEU A 667 -9.87 6.10 -8.70
CA LEU A 667 -9.75 4.99 -9.64
C LEU A 667 -8.76 3.91 -9.14
N LYS A 668 -7.70 4.29 -8.44
CA LYS A 668 -6.69 3.34 -7.95
C LYS A 668 -7.11 2.54 -6.72
N TRP A 669 -7.91 3.13 -5.83
CA TRP A 669 -8.37 2.44 -4.63
C TRP A 669 -9.82 2.00 -4.67
N VAL A 670 -10.61 2.51 -5.62
CA VAL A 670 -12.06 2.30 -5.72
C VAL A 670 -12.72 2.46 -4.34
N PRO A 671 -12.59 3.63 -3.68
CA PRO A 671 -12.86 3.78 -2.26
C PRO A 671 -14.36 3.95 -1.98
N LEU A 672 -15.15 2.90 -2.23
CA LEU A 672 -16.60 2.91 -2.00
C LEU A 672 -16.96 2.94 -0.50
N GLY A 673 -15.98 2.76 0.40
CA GLY A 673 -16.13 3.05 1.83
C GLY A 673 -16.07 4.56 2.14
N GLY A 674 -15.50 5.36 1.23
CA GLY A 674 -15.37 6.82 1.33
C GLY A 674 -14.02 7.33 0.84
N LEU A 675 -14.06 8.41 0.06
CA LEU A 675 -12.90 9.24 -0.28
C LEU A 675 -12.95 10.53 0.54
N TYR A 676 -11.85 10.84 1.24
CA TYR A 676 -11.76 11.99 2.13
C TYR A 676 -10.72 12.96 1.60
N ILE A 677 -11.13 14.21 1.49
CA ILE A 677 -10.31 15.33 1.09
C ILE A 677 -9.87 16.05 2.37
N ALA A 678 -8.59 15.96 2.69
CA ALA A 678 -8.04 16.45 3.96
C ALA A 678 -6.97 17.52 3.74
N GLY A 679 -6.24 17.85 4.81
CA GLY A 679 -5.11 18.77 4.76
C GLY A 679 -5.49 20.23 4.97
N GLY A 680 -4.56 21.01 5.52
CA GLY A 680 -4.81 22.37 6.00
C GLY A 680 -5.17 23.41 4.94
N MET A 681 -5.16 23.06 3.65
CA MET A 681 -5.69 23.89 2.56
C MET A 681 -7.16 23.63 2.27
N THR A 682 -7.68 22.43 2.54
CA THR A 682 -9.07 22.04 2.23
C THR A 682 -10.11 22.91 2.95
N PRO A 683 -10.14 23.01 4.30
CA PRO A 683 -11.18 23.79 4.98
C PRO A 683 -11.14 25.29 4.65
N LYS A 684 -9.98 25.81 4.22
CA LYS A 684 -9.79 27.23 3.85
C LYS A 684 -10.28 27.55 2.44
N ASN A 685 -10.48 26.54 1.60
CA ASN A 685 -10.79 26.69 0.18
C ASN A 685 -12.04 25.94 -0.25
N LEU A 686 -12.94 25.60 0.69
CA LEU A 686 -14.17 24.85 0.43
C LEU A 686 -15.01 25.43 -0.72
N ARG A 687 -15.01 26.75 -0.94
CA ARG A 687 -15.67 27.38 -2.10
C ARG A 687 -15.24 26.84 -3.47
N LEU A 688 -14.04 26.27 -3.59
CA LEU A 688 -13.51 25.68 -4.82
C LEU A 688 -13.82 24.19 -4.95
N LEU A 689 -14.28 23.57 -3.86
CA LEU A 689 -14.50 22.14 -3.70
C LEU A 689 -15.99 21.80 -3.64
N GLU A 690 -16.77 22.58 -2.90
CA GLU A 690 -18.18 22.34 -2.63
C GLU A 690 -19.09 22.65 -3.84
N GLY A 691 -20.09 21.80 -4.02
CA GLY A 691 -21.07 21.89 -5.10
C GLY A 691 -20.67 21.04 -6.32
N ALA A 692 -21.68 20.43 -6.95
CA ALA A 692 -21.46 19.57 -8.13
C ALA A 692 -20.80 20.32 -9.31
N ASP A 693 -20.96 21.64 -9.36
CA ASP A 693 -20.41 22.53 -10.36
C ASP A 693 -19.07 23.17 -9.98
N SER A 694 -18.51 22.83 -8.82
CA SER A 694 -17.19 23.32 -8.40
C SER A 694 -16.10 22.85 -9.37
N LEU A 695 -15.01 23.61 -9.45
CA LEU A 695 -13.88 23.26 -10.32
C LEU A 695 -13.27 21.91 -9.93
N PHE A 696 -13.19 21.64 -8.62
CA PHE A 696 -12.75 20.36 -8.10
C PHE A 696 -13.69 19.22 -8.53
N MET A 697 -15.00 19.33 -8.30
CA MET A 697 -15.93 18.22 -8.57
C MET A 697 -16.13 17.97 -10.07
N ARG A 698 -16.09 19.02 -10.91
CA ARG A 698 -16.06 18.87 -12.36
C ARG A 698 -14.80 18.14 -12.83
N ALA A 699 -13.64 18.52 -12.30
CA ALA A 699 -12.37 17.86 -12.61
C ALA A 699 -12.32 16.41 -12.11
N PHE A 700 -12.94 16.14 -10.95
CA PHE A 700 -13.09 14.81 -10.36
C PHE A 700 -13.97 13.92 -11.24
N GLY A 701 -15.15 14.40 -11.63
CA GLY A 701 -16.10 13.65 -12.45
C GLY A 701 -15.66 13.42 -13.89
N ASP A 702 -14.67 14.16 -14.41
CA ASP A 702 -14.17 14.05 -15.79
C ASP A 702 -13.19 12.86 -15.96
N LYS A 703 -13.72 11.64 -15.81
CA LYS A 703 -13.01 10.38 -16.06
C LYS A 703 -13.65 9.53 -17.17
N GLY A 704 -14.27 10.17 -18.16
CA GLY A 704 -14.70 9.52 -19.40
C GLY A 704 -15.62 8.32 -19.14
N ARG A 705 -15.29 7.14 -19.67
CA ARG A 705 -16.11 5.92 -19.46
C ARG A 705 -16.21 5.48 -18.00
N LEU A 706 -15.32 5.93 -17.11
CA LEU A 706 -15.34 5.64 -15.66
C LEU A 706 -16.02 6.74 -14.84
N SER A 707 -16.54 7.82 -15.46
CA SER A 707 -17.34 8.83 -14.75
C SER A 707 -18.53 8.25 -13.97
N PRO A 708 -19.26 7.21 -14.44
CA PRO A 708 -20.30 6.55 -13.65
C PRO A 708 -19.79 5.89 -12.37
N LEU A 709 -18.59 5.30 -12.38
CA LEU A 709 -17.98 4.73 -11.17
C LEU A 709 -17.71 5.84 -10.15
N LEU A 710 -17.14 6.96 -10.59
CA LEU A 710 -16.81 8.06 -9.67
C LEU A 710 -18.03 8.70 -9.02
N LYS A 711 -19.19 8.74 -9.69
CA LYS A 711 -20.45 9.19 -9.07
C LYS A 711 -20.91 8.33 -7.90
N ARG A 712 -20.39 7.10 -7.77
CA ARG A 712 -20.71 6.17 -6.68
C ARG A 712 -19.76 6.28 -5.50
N VAL A 713 -18.66 7.02 -5.63
CA VAL A 713 -17.70 7.23 -4.55
C VAL A 713 -18.26 8.34 -3.63
N PRO A 714 -18.49 8.08 -2.33
CA PRO A 714 -18.80 9.15 -1.39
C PRO A 714 -17.56 10.03 -1.22
N VAL A 715 -17.70 11.34 -1.40
CA VAL A 715 -16.59 12.30 -1.25
C VAL A 715 -16.90 13.27 -0.12
N LEU A 716 -16.04 13.29 0.89
CA LEU A 716 -16.16 14.13 2.07
C LEU A 716 -14.91 14.99 2.24
N ALA A 717 -15.03 16.15 2.86
CA ALA A 717 -13.92 17.00 3.26
C ALA A 717 -13.89 17.17 4.79
N GLU A 718 -12.70 17.11 5.39
CA GLU A 718 -12.53 17.02 6.85
C GLU A 718 -11.20 17.64 7.34
N ASP A 719 -11.14 17.97 8.65
CA ASP A 719 -9.91 18.26 9.40
C ASP A 719 -9.67 17.21 10.51
N ILE A 720 -8.84 16.21 10.19
CA ILE A 720 -8.66 15.01 11.01
C ILE A 720 -7.84 15.30 12.29
N GLY A 721 -6.87 16.23 12.23
CA GLY A 721 -5.96 16.51 13.33
C GLY A 721 -5.21 15.27 13.86
N GLN A 722 -4.91 15.23 15.17
CA GLN A 722 -4.10 14.15 15.78
C GLN A 722 -4.92 12.90 16.18
N ARG A 723 -6.22 12.85 15.83
CA ARG A 723 -7.15 11.85 16.39
C ARG A 723 -6.84 10.41 15.97
N GLY A 724 -6.23 10.21 14.80
CA GLY A 724 -5.88 8.87 14.36
C GLY A 724 -4.66 8.30 15.05
N ALA A 725 -3.66 9.12 15.37
CA ALA A 725 -2.58 8.71 16.26
C ALA A 725 -3.12 8.34 17.65
N HIS A 726 -4.14 9.06 18.14
CA HIS A 726 -4.83 8.67 19.37
C HIS A 726 -5.51 7.29 19.26
N LEU A 727 -6.22 7.01 18.16
CA LEU A 727 -6.81 5.67 17.93
C LEU A 727 -5.76 4.57 17.91
N VAL A 728 -4.62 4.78 17.26
CA VAL A 728 -3.54 3.79 17.20
C VAL A 728 -2.96 3.55 18.60
N ALA A 729 -2.65 4.60 19.35
CA ALA A 729 -2.15 4.46 20.72
C ALA A 729 -3.17 3.73 21.63
N PHE A 730 -4.46 4.00 21.46
CA PHE A 730 -5.53 3.32 22.19
C PHE A 730 -5.63 1.84 21.82
N ARG A 731 -5.60 1.48 20.52
CA ARG A 731 -5.60 0.07 20.09
C ARG A 731 -4.40 -0.69 20.64
N MET A 732 -3.21 -0.08 20.64
CA MET A 732 -2.02 -0.66 21.22
C MET A 732 -2.18 -0.94 22.72
N LEU A 733 -2.74 0.02 23.47
CA LEU A 733 -3.03 -0.16 24.88
C LEU A 733 -3.94 -1.37 25.12
N LEU A 734 -5.01 -1.53 24.34
CA LEU A 734 -5.92 -2.67 24.47
C LEU A 734 -5.22 -4.00 24.18
N THR A 735 -4.44 -4.09 23.10
CA THR A 735 -3.69 -5.32 22.78
C THR A 735 -2.75 -5.71 23.91
N MET A 736 -2.05 -4.74 24.50
CA MET A 736 -1.15 -4.99 25.63
C MET A 736 -1.90 -5.49 26.88
N GLN A 737 -3.10 -4.94 27.15
CA GLN A 737 -3.94 -5.39 28.27
C GLN A 737 -4.46 -6.81 28.05
N GLU A 738 -4.87 -7.14 26.82
CA GLU A 738 -5.32 -8.49 26.44
C GLU A 738 -4.20 -9.54 26.56
N GLU A 739 -3.01 -9.24 26.07
CA GLU A 739 -1.82 -10.11 26.21
C GLU A 739 -1.50 -10.37 27.70
N GLN A 740 -1.62 -9.35 28.55
CA GLN A 740 -1.43 -9.49 30.00
C GLN A 740 -2.51 -10.37 30.64
N GLU A 741 -3.79 -10.19 30.26
CA GLU A 741 -4.87 -11.05 30.74
C GLU A 741 -4.71 -12.52 30.31
N GLU A 742 -4.22 -12.77 29.09
CA GLU A 742 -4.00 -14.12 28.58
C GLU A 742 -2.89 -14.84 29.37
N VAL A 743 -1.78 -14.14 29.66
CA VAL A 743 -0.72 -14.64 30.53
C VAL A 743 -1.25 -14.94 31.94
N LEU A 744 -2.11 -14.07 32.49
CA LEU A 744 -2.73 -14.26 33.81
C LEU A 744 -3.75 -15.40 33.85
N ARG A 745 -4.36 -15.76 32.72
CA ARG A 745 -5.32 -16.88 32.60
C ARG A 745 -4.65 -18.23 32.34
N ALA A 746 -3.35 -18.26 32.08
CA ALA A 746 -2.61 -19.51 31.89
C ALA A 746 -2.70 -20.38 33.16
N PRO A 747 -2.93 -21.71 33.04
CA PRO A 747 -3.21 -22.60 34.18
C PRO A 747 -2.16 -22.57 35.30
N ASP A 748 -0.90 -22.27 34.96
CA ASP A 748 0.24 -22.28 35.89
C ASP A 748 0.47 -20.93 36.60
N ALA A 749 -0.29 -19.87 36.26
CA ALA A 749 -0.07 -18.53 36.78
C ALA A 749 -0.47 -18.35 38.26
N LYS A 750 -1.26 -19.27 38.83
CA LYS A 750 -1.67 -19.21 40.25
C LYS A 750 -0.60 -19.65 41.24
N GLU A 751 0.38 -20.44 40.83
CA GLU A 751 1.52 -20.81 41.69
C GLU A 751 2.69 -19.82 41.55
N ALA A 752 2.82 -19.14 40.41
CA ALA A 752 3.89 -18.16 40.15
C ALA A 752 3.69 -16.79 40.87
N GLN A 753 2.49 -16.51 41.39
CA GLN A 753 2.17 -15.22 42.00
C GLN A 753 2.78 -15.03 43.40
N ALA A 754 3.33 -16.09 44.02
CA ALA A 754 3.95 -16.01 45.34
C ALA A 754 5.43 -15.58 45.32
N SER A 755 6.08 -15.49 44.15
CA SER A 755 7.53 -15.28 44.05
C SER A 755 7.98 -14.21 43.05
N LEU A 756 7.07 -13.49 42.38
CA LEU A 756 7.46 -12.47 41.40
C LEU A 756 7.52 -11.05 41.99
N PRO A 757 8.62 -10.30 41.82
CA PRO A 757 8.71 -8.92 42.27
C PRO A 757 7.80 -7.99 41.44
N PRO A 758 7.42 -6.81 41.98
CA PRO A 758 6.57 -5.84 41.27
C PRO A 758 7.12 -5.47 39.89
N LEU A 759 6.24 -5.19 38.92
CA LEU A 759 6.53 -4.89 37.51
C LEU A 759 7.64 -3.83 37.27
N ALA A 760 7.90 -2.97 38.26
CA ALA A 760 8.98 -1.98 38.24
C ALA A 760 10.38 -2.63 38.36
N GLU A 761 10.53 -3.71 39.14
CA GLU A 761 11.77 -4.47 39.26
C GLU A 761 12.02 -5.36 38.04
N PHE A 762 10.98 -5.99 37.49
CA PHE A 762 11.08 -6.78 36.26
C PHE A 762 11.50 -5.93 35.04
N ASN A 763 10.97 -4.71 34.92
CA ASN A 763 11.38 -3.78 33.87
C ASN A 763 12.76 -3.13 34.12
N ALA A 764 13.20 -3.02 35.38
CA ALA A 764 14.57 -2.59 35.70
C ALA A 764 15.61 -3.66 35.31
N ILE A 765 15.32 -4.94 35.58
CA ILE A 765 16.19 -6.09 35.27
C ILE A 765 16.30 -6.31 33.75
N LYS A 766 15.20 -6.13 33.00
CA LYS A 766 15.20 -6.24 31.53
C LYS A 766 16.13 -5.25 30.81
N HIS A 767 16.51 -4.15 31.47
CA HIS A 767 17.17 -3.01 30.82
C HIS A 767 18.50 -2.54 31.44
N SER A 768 19.06 -3.25 32.43
CA SER A 768 20.33 -2.87 33.07
C SER A 768 21.53 -3.74 32.65
N LEU A 769 22.18 -3.45 31.49
CA LEU A 769 23.57 -3.82 31.07
C LEU A 769 23.88 -5.36 30.99
N SER A 770 24.81 -5.94 30.22
CA SER A 770 25.66 -5.55 29.10
C SER A 770 26.13 -6.81 28.32
N TRP A 771 25.49 -7.17 27.20
CA TRP A 771 26.14 -8.05 26.21
C TRP A 771 27.25 -7.24 25.52
N ARG A 772 28.51 -7.64 25.70
CA ARG A 772 29.67 -6.84 25.24
C ARG A 772 30.22 -7.20 23.85
N GLY A 773 29.62 -8.14 23.10
CA GLY A 773 30.13 -8.59 21.80
C GLY A 773 29.28 -8.20 20.59
N SER A 774 29.85 -7.64 19.54
CA SER A 774 29.25 -7.74 18.20
C SER A 774 29.19 -9.21 17.78
N TYR A 775 28.05 -9.66 17.22
CA TYR A 775 27.72 -11.03 16.77
C TYR A 775 28.92 -12.00 16.63
N PRO A 776 29.02 -13.07 17.45
CA PRO A 776 30.15 -13.98 17.38
C PRO A 776 30.08 -14.82 16.10
N ARG A 777 31.21 -14.98 15.40
CA ARG A 777 31.31 -15.86 14.22
C ARG A 777 31.70 -17.28 14.58
N LYS A 778 32.15 -17.51 15.82
CA LYS A 778 32.84 -18.74 16.20
C LYS A 778 32.56 -19.10 17.65
N LEU A 779 32.10 -20.32 17.85
CA LEU A 779 31.86 -20.93 19.15
C LEU A 779 32.87 -22.07 19.31
N VAL A 780 33.65 -22.02 20.39
CA VAL A 780 34.59 -23.07 20.74
C VAL A 780 34.05 -23.77 21.98
N ILE A 781 33.73 -25.06 21.84
CA ILE A 781 33.35 -25.94 22.95
C ILE A 781 34.54 -26.86 23.21
N SER A 782 35.10 -26.78 24.40
CA SER A 782 36.18 -27.65 24.86
C SER A 782 35.71 -28.42 26.10
N PRO A 783 36.47 -29.42 26.58
CA PRO A 783 36.11 -30.18 27.78
C PRO A 783 35.91 -29.30 29.04
N ASN A 784 36.56 -28.14 29.10
CA ASN A 784 36.62 -27.31 30.33
C ASN A 784 35.91 -25.94 30.19
N GLU A 785 35.77 -25.40 28.97
CA GLU A 785 35.22 -24.07 28.75
C GLU A 785 34.45 -23.94 27.43
N ILE A 786 33.49 -23.00 27.41
CA ILE A 786 32.72 -22.56 26.25
C ILE A 786 33.08 -21.09 25.96
N ILE A 787 33.52 -20.80 24.75
CA ILE A 787 34.00 -19.47 24.34
C ILE A 787 33.34 -18.99 23.06
N THR A 788 32.99 -17.70 23.01
CA THR A 788 32.59 -17.01 21.77
C THR A 788 33.65 -16.01 21.32
N LYS A 789 33.92 -15.94 20.00
CA LYS A 789 34.90 -15.00 19.41
C LYS A 789 34.28 -14.07 18.37
N ASP A 790 34.80 -12.83 18.32
CA ASP A 790 34.47 -11.83 17.30
C ASP A 790 35.16 -12.14 15.93
N PRO A 791 34.86 -11.38 14.85
CA PRO A 791 35.51 -11.58 13.55
C PRO A 791 37.03 -11.39 13.52
N SER A 792 37.60 -10.68 14.50
CA SER A 792 39.04 -10.45 14.64
C SER A 792 39.74 -11.57 15.45
N GLY A 793 38.98 -12.55 15.94
CA GLY A 793 39.48 -13.68 16.73
C GLY A 793 39.57 -13.41 18.23
N ASN A 794 39.13 -12.23 18.70
CA ASN A 794 39.14 -11.89 20.12
C ASN A 794 38.02 -12.62 20.85
N ILE A 795 38.30 -13.06 22.07
CA ILE A 795 37.30 -13.66 22.94
C ILE A 795 36.32 -12.58 23.40
N THR A 796 35.04 -12.78 23.08
CA THR A 796 33.94 -11.88 23.48
C THR A 796 33.26 -12.33 24.75
N ASN A 797 33.08 -13.64 24.94
CA ASN A 797 32.57 -14.23 26.19
C ASN A 797 33.26 -15.57 26.43
N ARG A 798 33.45 -15.92 27.72
CA ARG A 798 34.05 -17.17 28.20
C ARG A 798 33.24 -17.64 29.40
N TRP A 799 32.82 -18.90 29.38
CA TRP A 799 32.14 -19.56 30.48
C TRP A 799 32.84 -20.87 30.79
N SER A 800 32.98 -21.19 32.08
CA SER A 800 33.32 -22.57 32.48
C SER A 800 32.14 -23.50 32.19
N LYS A 801 32.40 -24.80 32.07
CA LYS A 801 31.35 -25.79 31.83
C LYS A 801 30.31 -25.82 32.97
N ASP A 802 30.78 -25.69 34.21
CA ASP A 802 29.91 -25.71 35.40
C ASP A 802 28.98 -24.49 35.45
N GLU A 803 29.50 -23.30 35.15
CA GLU A 803 28.69 -22.07 35.04
C GLU A 803 27.63 -22.17 33.94
N PHE A 804 27.99 -22.75 32.79
CA PHE A 804 27.07 -22.90 31.67
C PHE A 804 25.97 -23.93 31.95
N THR A 805 26.32 -25.03 32.63
CA THR A 805 25.38 -26.10 33.00
C THR A 805 24.42 -25.64 34.09
N ALA A 806 24.91 -24.87 35.07
CA ALA A 806 24.07 -24.26 36.10
C ALA A 806 23.07 -23.24 35.52
N ALA A 807 23.50 -22.41 34.56
CA ALA A 807 22.64 -21.42 33.88
C ALA A 807 21.54 -22.05 33.00
N ALA A 808 21.70 -23.30 32.57
CA ALA A 808 20.67 -24.05 31.86
C ALA A 808 19.62 -24.66 32.81
N ALA A 809 19.93 -24.75 34.12
CA ALA A 809 19.07 -25.34 35.13
C ALA A 809 18.35 -24.30 36.01
N ILE A 810 18.87 -23.07 36.13
CA ILE A 810 18.32 -22.00 36.98
C ILE A 810 18.53 -20.64 36.29
N GLU A 811 17.45 -19.90 36.02
CA GLU A 811 17.47 -18.62 35.26
C GLU A 811 18.07 -17.42 36.02
N GLU A 812 18.47 -17.56 37.28
CA GLU A 812 18.74 -16.40 38.17
C GLU A 812 20.23 -16.08 38.44
N GLU A 813 21.19 -16.97 38.20
CA GLU A 813 22.58 -16.74 38.68
C GLU A 813 23.62 -16.31 37.63
N ASN A 814 23.40 -16.53 36.32
CA ASN A 814 24.32 -16.03 35.28
C ASN A 814 23.58 -15.60 34.00
N GLU A 815 23.20 -14.32 33.96
CA GLU A 815 22.29 -13.74 32.98
C GLU A 815 22.80 -13.83 31.52
N ASP A 816 24.12 -13.80 31.31
CA ASP A 816 24.72 -13.82 29.97
C ASP A 816 24.75 -15.22 29.35
N ALA A 817 24.98 -16.26 30.17
CA ALA A 817 24.96 -17.66 29.73
C ALA A 817 23.52 -18.13 29.42
N ALA A 818 22.55 -17.79 30.28
CA ALA A 818 21.14 -18.13 30.08
C ALA A 818 20.56 -17.49 28.81
N ARG A 819 20.86 -16.20 28.57
CA ARG A 819 20.44 -15.49 27.33
C ARG A 819 21.04 -16.10 26.06
N PHE A 820 22.27 -16.61 26.11
CA PHE A 820 22.90 -17.31 24.99
C PHE A 820 22.17 -18.63 24.66
N VAL A 821 21.83 -19.43 25.69
CA VAL A 821 21.06 -20.68 25.54
C VAL A 821 19.68 -20.41 24.94
N ILE A 822 18.96 -19.39 25.44
CA ILE A 822 17.64 -19.02 24.92
C ILE A 822 17.70 -18.61 23.44
N LYS A 823 18.70 -17.83 23.03
CA LYS A 823 18.90 -17.46 21.61
C LYS A 823 19.26 -18.64 20.72
N LEU A 824 20.05 -19.58 21.23
CA LEU A 824 20.40 -20.82 20.52
C LEU A 824 19.15 -21.68 20.29
N LEU A 825 18.27 -21.79 21.29
CA LEU A 825 17.04 -22.59 21.24
C LEU A 825 15.92 -21.95 20.40
N SER A 826 15.82 -20.62 20.42
CA SER A 826 14.84 -19.83 19.65
C SER A 826 15.23 -19.58 18.19
N GLY A 827 16.41 -20.03 17.75
CA GLY A 827 16.83 -19.98 16.34
C GLY A 827 17.30 -18.61 15.85
N GLY A 828 17.57 -17.66 16.75
CA GLY A 828 17.92 -16.27 16.40
C GLY A 828 19.39 -16.01 16.01
N LEU A 829 20.22 -17.04 15.81
CA LEU A 829 21.65 -16.90 15.51
C LEU A 829 21.95 -17.14 14.02
N LEU A 830 22.42 -16.09 13.33
CA LEU A 830 22.79 -16.08 11.91
C LEU A 830 24.31 -15.90 11.73
N CYS A 831 25.01 -16.80 11.03
CA CYS A 831 26.30 -16.47 10.37
C CYS A 831 26.82 -17.52 9.35
N GLY A 832 27.58 -17.04 8.35
CA GLY A 832 28.08 -17.75 7.16
C GLY A 832 29.58 -18.15 7.15
N MET A 833 30.02 -18.75 6.02
CA MET A 833 31.08 -19.78 5.90
C MET A 833 32.58 -19.39 5.89
N GLY A 834 33.40 -20.29 6.48
CA GLY A 834 34.80 -20.66 6.13
C GLY A 834 35.89 -20.18 7.13
N SER A 835 36.94 -20.93 7.52
CA SER A 835 37.31 -22.36 7.49
C SER A 835 38.24 -22.65 8.69
N THR A 836 38.24 -23.90 9.18
CA THR A 836 39.10 -24.49 10.24
C THR A 836 38.94 -23.93 11.66
N ASP A 837 37.71 -24.02 12.15
CA ASP A 837 37.25 -24.25 13.52
C ASP A 837 35.70 -24.15 13.48
N LEU A 838 34.97 -24.91 14.30
CA LEU A 838 33.51 -25.08 14.18
C LEU A 838 32.75 -23.75 14.06
N THR A 839 32.17 -23.51 12.88
CA THR A 839 31.38 -22.33 12.52
C THR A 839 29.94 -22.78 12.40
N PHE A 840 29.02 -22.25 13.21
CA PHE A 840 27.64 -22.72 13.29
C PHE A 840 26.66 -21.76 12.63
N SER A 841 25.62 -22.30 12.00
CA SER A 841 24.40 -21.60 11.63
C SER A 841 23.22 -22.23 12.38
N ALA A 842 22.49 -21.46 13.21
CA ALA A 842 21.33 -21.98 13.94
C ALA A 842 20.09 -22.23 13.05
N LEU A 843 20.20 -21.93 11.74
CA LEU A 843 19.19 -22.26 10.73
C LEU A 843 19.37 -23.67 10.16
N ASP A 844 20.50 -24.32 10.38
CA ASP A 844 20.74 -25.69 9.95
C ASP A 844 20.33 -26.68 11.07
N LYS A 845 19.28 -27.45 10.79
CA LYS A 845 18.72 -28.44 11.74
C LYS A 845 19.72 -29.54 12.11
N GLU A 846 20.62 -29.93 11.20
CA GLU A 846 21.62 -30.97 11.46
C GLU A 846 22.73 -30.44 12.37
N GLN A 847 23.22 -29.22 12.12
CA GLN A 847 24.20 -28.56 12.99
C GLN A 847 23.64 -28.32 14.40
N ARG A 848 22.38 -27.86 14.50
CA ARG A 848 21.67 -27.72 15.77
C ARG A 848 21.60 -29.04 16.53
N SER A 849 21.28 -30.15 15.85
CA SER A 849 21.23 -31.47 16.48
C SER A 849 22.62 -31.94 16.95
N VAL A 850 23.68 -31.65 16.20
CA VAL A 850 25.06 -31.98 16.60
C VAL A 850 25.49 -31.17 17.84
N ILE A 851 25.18 -29.88 17.90
CA ILE A 851 25.43 -29.05 19.09
C ILE A 851 24.69 -29.59 20.31
N LEU A 852 23.38 -29.86 20.16
CA LEU A 852 22.56 -30.39 21.25
C LEU A 852 23.07 -31.75 21.72
N LYS A 853 23.43 -32.67 20.82
CA LYS A 853 24.04 -33.95 21.18
C LYS A 853 25.42 -33.81 21.85
N THR A 854 26.21 -32.83 21.43
CA THR A 854 27.54 -32.58 22.01
C THR A 854 27.37 -32.03 23.43
N LEU A 855 26.45 -31.09 23.63
CA LEU A 855 26.07 -30.58 24.96
C LEU A 855 25.45 -31.66 25.85
N GLU A 856 24.57 -32.51 25.32
CA GLU A 856 24.00 -33.67 26.02
C GLU A 856 25.09 -34.66 26.44
N SER A 857 26.05 -34.98 25.56
CA SER A 857 27.15 -35.88 25.88
C SER A 857 28.10 -35.32 26.95
N LEU A 858 28.21 -33.98 27.01
CA LEU A 858 29.00 -33.28 28.01
C LEU A 858 28.23 -33.11 29.33
N ALA A 859 26.91 -33.03 29.34
CA ALA A 859 26.09 -32.94 30.55
C ALA A 859 26.01 -34.27 31.34
N VAL A 860 26.44 -35.38 30.74
CA VAL A 860 26.47 -36.73 31.36
C VAL A 860 27.84 -37.06 32.00
N ALA A 861 28.85 -36.19 31.85
CA ALA A 861 30.19 -36.33 32.45
C ALA A 861 30.52 -35.13 33.33
#